data_AF-A0A952ZTW6-F1
#
_entry.id   AF-A0A952ZTW6-F1
#
_cell.length_a   1.000
_cell.length_b   1.000
_cell.length_c   1.000
_cell.angle_alpha   90.00
_cell.angle_beta   90.00
_cell.angle_gamma   90.00
#
_symmetry.space_group_name_H-M   'P 1'
#
loop_
_entity.id
_entity.type
_entity.pdbx_description
1 polymer ?
#
loop_
_entity_poly.entity_id
_entity_poly.type
_entity_poly.pdbx_seq_one_letter_code
_entity_poly.pdbx_strand_id
1 'polypeptide(L)'
;MKNDMGRDAEKNMGGSLLDWVDTRQGTDSDPDFSRGNTLPLTTVPHGAVGWTPQSASGRWIFDRRAAKLQGFRAARQPSPWIGDYGEFLVTCAGGHAAPTSPGVVDSSYDAATTVARPDYFRVHLRRYDIRVEITPTAHGACLRFTFAGPGDVWLAFQSGRGEVTRIDGARSWISGYSTSNQGGAPENFRAHFIAEVDAPILDSGNFPSTGATVPGFTGTGLWLKLRRPRGGVVTVRVATSLIDAEQARCNWRRELQGRSFAQVRLAAQREWERALGTVRIDGADAAQCRTFYRSLYRCWLFPRRIDETDAAGRRRHYSPFDGRVHDGPLYTDCGFWDGYRVLFPLLSLIAPEVLGDMIAGWLNTYREGGWLPNWASPGYRACMVGSHGTAVIADAWLKGIRSFDPELALEALLKDATANSDTAQFGRVGGADYAARGYVAADLTAHAVARTQDYAHSDFAIDRFACALGRGELTRAIGARAANYRHVFDRRSRFFRGRLTDGSWRAPFSPFEWSGDFIEGGAWQYAWGAPHDAAGLIALHGGDAAFVRRLDEMLALPPRFETGCYPHEIHEMTEMAAVLFGQYAHCNEPVHHVLYLFTSAGRPDRTQHWVRRVVDELYTPEHFPGDEDNGAMAAWYVCSTLGLFPLTCGHPGYVLGAPRFPRATLRVAGGEQLVIETRGGRRGVVPPYVARAAVNGRSHDSLEIPHAQIAAGGRLDFQMTTDALRAAERGRLRKPFSASTAMS
;
A
#
# COMPACT_ATOMS: atom_id res chain seq x y z
N MET A 1 51.42 23.63 5.55
CA MET A 1 50.56 22.42 5.52
C MET A 1 49.35 22.64 6.42
N LYS A 2 48.31 23.27 5.87
CA LYS A 2 47.02 23.51 6.54
C LYS A 2 45.93 23.25 5.50
N ASN A 3 44.89 22.56 5.95
CA ASN A 3 43.55 22.47 5.39
C ASN A 3 43.41 21.80 4.01
N ASP A 4 43.15 20.49 4.02
CA ASP A 4 42.35 19.84 2.97
C ASP A 4 41.49 18.68 3.53
N MET A 5 40.75 18.95 4.63
CA MET A 5 39.81 17.98 5.24
C MET A 5 38.38 18.55 5.36
N GLY A 6 38.01 19.47 4.46
CA GLY A 6 36.74 20.20 4.52
C GLY A 6 35.84 20.09 3.27
N ARG A 7 36.13 19.21 2.30
CA ARG A 7 35.39 19.18 1.02
C ARG A 7 34.78 17.83 0.61
N ASP A 8 34.93 16.77 1.40
CA ASP A 8 34.44 15.43 1.01
C ASP A 8 33.19 14.94 1.77
N ALA A 9 32.53 15.80 2.54
CA ALA A 9 31.26 15.47 3.21
C ALA A 9 30.00 15.90 2.44
N GLU A 10 30.12 16.69 1.37
CA GLU A 10 28.98 17.16 0.55
C GLU A 10 28.73 16.33 -0.72
N LYS A 11 29.55 15.30 -0.99
CA LYS A 11 29.57 14.64 -2.32
C LYS A 11 28.76 13.36 -2.50
N ASN A 12 27.98 12.89 -1.52
CA ASN A 12 27.18 11.67 -1.68
C ASN A 12 25.65 11.84 -1.74
N MET A 13 25.12 13.07 -1.79
CA MET A 13 23.67 13.35 -1.91
C MET A 13 23.36 14.53 -2.87
N GLY A 14 24.22 14.79 -3.87
CA GLY A 14 23.98 15.83 -4.89
C GLY A 14 23.06 15.43 -6.04
N GLY A 15 22.55 14.19 -6.05
CA GLY A 15 21.66 13.63 -7.08
C GLY A 15 20.19 13.61 -6.68
N SER A 16 19.32 13.29 -7.63
CA SER A 16 17.86 13.20 -7.42
C SER A 16 17.54 11.94 -6.60
N LEU A 17 16.66 11.99 -5.59
CA LEU A 17 16.23 10.78 -4.86
C LEU A 17 15.53 9.77 -5.80
N LEU A 18 14.93 10.29 -6.87
CA LEU A 18 14.34 9.49 -7.95
C LEU A 18 15.35 8.60 -8.68
N ASP A 19 16.65 8.88 -8.63
CA ASP A 19 17.66 8.03 -9.25
C ASP A 19 17.81 6.68 -8.55
N TRP A 20 17.29 6.55 -7.33
CA TRP A 20 17.22 5.28 -6.58
C TRP A 20 15.97 4.46 -6.89
N VAL A 21 14.95 5.07 -7.50
CA VAL A 21 13.64 4.44 -7.70
C VAL A 21 13.52 3.85 -9.10
N ASP A 22 13.41 2.53 -9.17
CA ASP A 22 12.93 1.81 -10.37
C ASP A 22 11.57 1.20 -10.03
N THR A 23 10.53 1.56 -10.77
CA THR A 23 9.17 1.13 -10.48
C THR A 23 8.91 -0.34 -10.82
N ARG A 24 9.90 -1.04 -11.41
CA ARG A 24 9.83 -2.48 -11.74
C ARG A 24 10.17 -3.41 -10.56
N GLN A 25 10.49 -2.90 -9.38
CA GLN A 25 10.63 -3.75 -8.19
C GLN A 25 9.32 -4.50 -7.94
N GLY A 26 9.40 -5.84 -7.95
CA GLY A 26 8.29 -6.76 -7.74
C GLY A 26 7.41 -7.06 -8.95
N THR A 27 7.82 -6.67 -10.17
CA THR A 27 7.07 -6.95 -11.40
C THR A 27 7.50 -8.26 -12.10
N ASP A 28 8.31 -9.09 -11.43
CA ASP A 28 8.66 -10.46 -11.85
C ASP A 28 7.89 -11.43 -10.95
N SER A 29 6.57 -11.35 -11.07
CA SER A 29 5.62 -12.10 -10.26
C SER A 29 4.63 -12.78 -11.19
N ASP A 30 4.13 -13.93 -10.77
CA ASP A 30 3.09 -14.69 -11.44
C ASP A 30 2.09 -15.22 -10.39
N PRO A 31 0.96 -15.84 -10.81
CA PRO A 31 -0.07 -16.28 -9.87
C PRO A 31 0.37 -17.30 -8.82
N ASP A 32 1.44 -18.04 -9.06
CA ASP A 32 1.89 -19.13 -8.19
C ASP A 32 3.04 -18.70 -7.26
N PHE A 33 3.71 -17.58 -7.57
CA PHE A 33 4.80 -17.03 -6.75
C PHE A 33 4.93 -15.51 -6.90
N SER A 34 4.68 -14.78 -5.83
CA SER A 34 4.89 -13.35 -5.79
C SER A 34 6.31 -12.96 -5.44
N ARG A 35 6.81 -11.95 -6.14
CA ARG A 35 7.98 -11.16 -5.74
C ARG A 35 7.58 -9.72 -5.42
N GLY A 36 6.29 -9.48 -5.17
CA GLY A 36 5.71 -8.17 -4.93
C GLY A 36 4.45 -7.87 -5.73
N ASN A 37 4.05 -8.71 -6.69
CA ASN A 37 2.83 -8.54 -7.52
C ASN A 37 2.51 -7.08 -7.93
N THR A 38 3.55 -6.30 -8.25
CA THR A 38 3.40 -4.86 -8.47
C THR A 38 3.23 -4.50 -9.94
N LEU A 39 2.81 -3.25 -10.19
CA LEU A 39 2.91 -2.59 -11.50
C LEU A 39 3.99 -1.49 -11.49
N PRO A 40 4.68 -1.25 -12.62
CA PRO A 40 5.61 -0.13 -12.77
C PRO A 40 4.86 1.17 -13.06
N LEU A 41 4.14 1.66 -12.05
CA LEU A 41 3.29 2.84 -12.16
C LEU A 41 4.12 4.13 -12.33
N THR A 42 3.86 4.84 -13.41
CA THR A 42 4.28 6.22 -13.63
C THR A 42 3.11 7.11 -13.21
N THR A 43 3.22 7.75 -12.05
CA THR A 43 2.16 8.56 -11.43
C THR A 43 2.79 9.60 -10.50
N VAL A 44 1.98 10.46 -9.88
CA VAL A 44 2.40 11.33 -8.76
C VAL A 44 1.97 10.70 -7.43
N PRO A 45 2.50 11.12 -6.26
CA PRO A 45 2.04 10.60 -4.98
C PRO A 45 0.51 10.65 -4.85
N HIS A 46 -0.11 9.52 -4.51
CA HIS A 46 -1.57 9.33 -4.42
C HIS A 46 -2.36 9.73 -5.68
N GLY A 47 -1.75 9.71 -6.87
CA GLY A 47 -2.40 10.12 -8.12
C GLY A 47 -3.68 9.32 -8.44
N ALA A 48 -4.70 9.99 -8.97
CA ALA A 48 -6.00 9.40 -9.32
C ALA A 48 -5.89 8.34 -10.44
N VAL A 49 -4.79 8.36 -11.21
CA VAL A 49 -4.48 7.40 -12.27
C VAL A 49 -2.97 7.17 -12.36
N GLY A 50 -2.57 5.93 -12.61
CA GLY A 50 -1.19 5.58 -12.94
C GLY A 50 -1.06 5.12 -14.39
N TRP A 51 0.12 5.32 -14.98
CA TRP A 51 0.42 4.83 -16.32
C TRP A 51 1.42 3.69 -16.26
N THR A 52 1.11 2.57 -16.92
CA THR A 52 1.98 1.39 -16.95
C THR A 52 2.08 0.84 -18.37
N PRO A 53 3.26 0.35 -18.82
CA PRO A 53 3.30 -0.56 -19.96
C PRO A 53 2.41 -1.78 -19.69
N GLN A 54 1.79 -2.29 -20.75
CA GLN A 54 1.01 -3.53 -20.72
C GLN A 54 1.73 -4.60 -21.55
N SER A 55 2.02 -5.76 -20.94
CA SER A 55 2.53 -6.95 -21.64
C SER A 55 1.49 -8.04 -21.79
N ALA A 56 0.39 -8.00 -21.01
CA ALA A 56 -0.72 -8.95 -21.10
C ALA A 56 -2.06 -8.26 -20.80
N SER A 57 -3.17 -8.81 -21.34
CA SER A 57 -4.52 -8.26 -21.22
C SER A 57 -5.26 -8.61 -19.92
N GLY A 58 -4.63 -9.40 -19.03
CA GLY A 58 -5.22 -9.90 -17.78
C GLY A 58 -4.90 -9.04 -16.55
N ARG A 59 -5.03 -9.66 -15.37
CA ARG A 59 -4.79 -9.03 -14.06
C ARG A 59 -3.30 -8.82 -13.76
N TRP A 60 -2.42 -9.65 -14.30
CA TRP A 60 -0.98 -9.38 -14.36
C TRP A 60 -0.68 -8.55 -15.61
N ILE A 61 -0.98 -7.25 -15.53
CA ILE A 61 -0.88 -6.32 -16.68
C ILE A 61 0.54 -6.28 -17.25
N PHE A 62 1.56 -6.40 -16.41
CA PHE A 62 2.97 -6.28 -16.78
C PHE A 62 3.84 -7.34 -16.11
N ASP A 63 4.67 -8.04 -16.90
CA ASP A 63 5.80 -8.84 -16.45
C ASP A 63 7.08 -8.29 -17.09
N ARG A 64 8.11 -8.00 -16.27
CA ARG A 64 9.39 -7.49 -16.78
C ARG A 64 10.16 -8.47 -17.66
N ARG A 65 9.85 -9.77 -17.57
CA ARG A 65 10.42 -10.83 -18.41
C ARG A 65 9.72 -10.95 -19.76
N ALA A 66 8.56 -10.30 -19.93
CA ALA A 66 7.84 -10.34 -21.18
C ALA A 66 8.68 -9.78 -22.33
N ALA A 67 8.66 -10.45 -23.48
CA ALA A 67 9.45 -10.05 -24.65
C ALA A 67 8.79 -8.91 -25.47
N LYS A 68 7.52 -8.61 -25.20
CA LYS A 68 6.70 -7.69 -26.01
C LYS A 68 5.78 -6.84 -25.12
N LEU A 69 5.43 -5.67 -25.63
CA LEU A 69 4.40 -4.79 -25.08
C LEU A 69 3.24 -4.67 -26.06
N GLN A 70 2.02 -4.60 -25.51
CA GLN A 70 0.77 -4.39 -26.21
C GLN A 70 0.39 -2.90 -26.27
N GLY A 71 0.84 -2.10 -25.30
CA GLY A 71 0.55 -0.68 -25.23
C GLY A 71 0.87 -0.06 -23.86
N PHE A 72 0.29 1.11 -23.61
CA PHE A 72 0.45 1.89 -22.38
C PHE A 72 -0.92 2.16 -21.78
N ARG A 73 -1.17 1.59 -20.61
CA ARG A 73 -2.47 1.57 -19.94
C ARG A 73 -2.54 2.67 -18.89
N ALA A 74 -3.65 3.40 -18.90
CA ALA A 74 -4.10 4.16 -17.74
C ALA A 74 -4.75 3.17 -16.76
N ALA A 75 -4.10 2.89 -15.66
CA ALA A 75 -4.46 1.87 -14.68
C ALA A 75 -4.82 2.50 -13.33
N ARG A 76 -5.76 1.85 -12.64
CA ARG A 76 -6.13 2.12 -11.24
C ARG A 76 -6.04 0.89 -10.35
N GLN A 77 -5.58 -0.23 -10.90
CA GLN A 77 -5.41 -1.50 -10.21
C GLN A 77 -4.53 -1.38 -8.94
N PRO A 78 -5.06 -1.75 -7.75
CA PRO A 78 -4.26 -1.85 -6.53
C PRO A 78 -3.47 -3.16 -6.42
N SER A 79 -4.01 -4.27 -6.93
CA SER A 79 -3.35 -5.59 -6.93
C SER A 79 -3.91 -6.48 -8.05
N PRO A 80 -3.18 -7.53 -8.50
CA PRO A 80 -3.72 -8.52 -9.43
C PRO A 80 -5.02 -9.16 -8.92
N TRP A 81 -5.13 -9.39 -7.62
CA TRP A 81 -6.29 -10.07 -7.00
C TRP A 81 -7.57 -9.25 -7.03
N ILE A 82 -7.45 -7.94 -6.83
CA ILE A 82 -8.57 -6.99 -6.85
C ILE A 82 -8.98 -6.64 -8.28
N GLY A 83 -8.00 -6.54 -9.17
CA GLY A 83 -8.17 -6.16 -10.57
C GLY A 83 -8.32 -4.65 -10.78
N ASP A 84 -8.51 -4.25 -12.04
CA ASP A 84 -8.52 -2.84 -12.45
C ASP A 84 -9.95 -2.31 -12.67
N TYR A 85 -10.06 -0.98 -12.80
CA TYR A 85 -11.30 -0.31 -13.19
C TYR A 85 -11.05 1.00 -13.95
N GLY A 86 -11.97 1.33 -14.85
CA GLY A 86 -11.95 2.56 -15.63
C GLY A 86 -10.72 2.69 -16.52
N GLU A 87 -10.10 1.58 -16.89
CA GLU A 87 -8.87 1.56 -17.68
C GLU A 87 -9.11 1.91 -19.15
N PHE A 88 -8.05 2.36 -19.81
CA PHE A 88 -7.97 2.37 -21.27
C PHE A 88 -6.50 2.22 -21.70
N LEU A 89 -6.31 1.76 -22.94
CA LEU A 89 -4.99 1.52 -23.53
C LEU A 89 -4.71 2.53 -24.65
N VAL A 90 -3.49 3.06 -24.66
CA VAL A 90 -2.93 3.82 -25.78
C VAL A 90 -1.86 2.99 -26.47
N THR A 91 -1.98 2.81 -27.78
CA THR A 91 -1.03 2.06 -28.60
C THR A 91 -0.48 2.93 -29.73
N CYS A 92 0.68 2.55 -30.25
CA CYS A 92 1.32 3.22 -31.37
C CYS A 92 1.95 2.21 -32.33
N ALA A 93 1.96 2.53 -33.63
CA ALA A 93 2.58 1.71 -34.66
C ALA A 93 3.11 2.58 -35.81
N GLY A 94 4.11 2.06 -36.51
CA GLY A 94 4.63 2.64 -37.75
C GLY A 94 4.41 1.72 -38.95
N GLY A 95 4.49 2.27 -40.16
CA GLY A 95 4.38 1.51 -41.41
C GLY A 95 2.98 1.57 -42.04
N HIS A 96 2.67 0.69 -43.00
CA HIS A 96 1.54 0.89 -43.90
C HIS A 96 0.18 0.33 -43.42
N ALA A 97 0.14 -0.46 -42.35
CA ALA A 97 -1.09 -1.10 -41.89
C ALA A 97 -1.65 -0.42 -40.64
N ALA A 98 -2.96 -0.13 -40.67
CA ALA A 98 -3.68 0.40 -39.53
C ALA A 98 -3.74 -0.61 -38.37
N PRO A 99 -3.75 -0.15 -37.11
CA PRO A 99 -3.87 -1.02 -35.95
C PRO A 99 -5.34 -1.44 -35.77
N THR A 100 -5.77 -2.51 -36.43
CA THR A 100 -7.20 -2.89 -36.51
C THR A 100 -7.68 -3.90 -35.47
N SER A 101 -6.80 -4.48 -34.64
CA SER A 101 -7.15 -5.35 -33.51
C SER A 101 -6.02 -5.49 -32.48
N PRO A 102 -6.31 -5.97 -31.25
CA PRO A 102 -5.28 -6.34 -30.26
C PRO A 102 -4.29 -7.37 -30.83
N GLY A 103 -3.02 -7.33 -30.40
CA GLY A 103 -1.98 -8.24 -30.90
C GLY A 103 -1.32 -7.82 -32.21
N VAL A 104 -2.04 -7.10 -33.10
CA VAL A 104 -1.49 -6.63 -34.39
C VAL A 104 -0.38 -5.61 -34.18
N VAL A 105 -0.48 -4.80 -33.13
CA VAL A 105 0.46 -3.72 -32.79
C VAL A 105 1.51 -4.08 -31.75
N ASP A 106 1.54 -5.33 -31.30
CA ASP A 106 2.51 -5.74 -30.28
C ASP A 106 3.93 -5.52 -30.79
N SER A 107 4.79 -5.00 -29.92
CA SER A 107 6.16 -4.71 -30.28
C SER A 107 7.11 -5.32 -29.27
N SER A 108 8.17 -5.96 -29.76
CA SER A 108 9.33 -6.24 -28.92
C SER A 108 9.93 -4.93 -28.44
N TYR A 109 10.46 -4.90 -27.22
CA TYR A 109 11.01 -3.69 -26.63
C TYR A 109 12.40 -3.90 -26.06
N ASP A 110 13.14 -2.81 -25.91
CA ASP A 110 14.46 -2.85 -25.31
C ASP A 110 14.40 -2.72 -23.78
N ALA A 111 14.19 -3.85 -23.10
CA ALA A 111 14.08 -3.89 -21.64
C ALA A 111 15.33 -3.36 -20.91
N ALA A 112 16.51 -3.50 -21.52
CA ALA A 112 17.80 -3.13 -20.93
C ALA A 112 18.00 -1.60 -20.86
N THR A 113 17.43 -0.85 -21.83
CA THR A 113 17.55 0.62 -21.86
C THR A 113 16.27 1.34 -21.39
N THR A 114 15.23 0.57 -21.01
CA THR A 114 14.01 1.09 -20.40
C THR A 114 14.32 1.83 -19.11
N VAL A 115 13.78 3.05 -19.00
CA VAL A 115 13.78 3.82 -17.76
C VAL A 115 12.35 3.76 -17.21
N ALA A 116 12.21 3.28 -15.98
CA ALA A 116 10.92 3.18 -15.30
C ALA A 116 11.02 3.89 -13.96
N ARG A 117 10.72 5.19 -13.94
CA ARG A 117 10.68 6.00 -12.72
C ARG A 117 9.26 6.52 -12.47
N PRO A 118 8.94 6.90 -11.22
CA PRO A 118 7.62 7.44 -10.90
C PRO A 118 7.26 8.70 -11.71
N ASP A 119 8.24 9.60 -11.94
CA ASP A 119 8.07 10.85 -12.68
C ASP A 119 8.14 10.69 -14.21
N TYR A 120 8.76 9.61 -14.70
CA TYR A 120 9.14 9.49 -16.09
C TYR A 120 9.40 8.04 -16.49
N PHE A 121 8.71 7.61 -17.54
CA PHE A 121 8.94 6.33 -18.19
C PHE A 121 9.45 6.53 -19.62
N ARG A 122 10.37 5.68 -20.05
CA ARG A 122 10.89 5.63 -21.42
C ARG A 122 11.15 4.20 -21.85
N VAL A 123 10.66 3.83 -23.02
CA VAL A 123 10.94 2.55 -23.67
C VAL A 123 11.20 2.73 -25.17
N HIS A 124 11.97 1.81 -25.74
CA HIS A 124 12.14 1.72 -27.19
C HIS A 124 11.43 0.47 -27.74
N LEU A 125 10.48 0.67 -28.65
CA LEU A 125 9.71 -0.36 -29.34
C LEU A 125 10.44 -0.74 -30.64
N ARG A 126 11.08 -1.90 -30.66
CA ARG A 126 11.99 -2.35 -31.72
C ARG A 126 11.28 -2.60 -33.05
N ARG A 127 10.07 -3.19 -33.02
CA ARG A 127 9.32 -3.55 -34.23
C ARG A 127 9.08 -2.35 -35.15
N TYR A 128 8.89 -1.18 -34.56
CA TYR A 128 8.50 0.04 -35.28
C TYR A 128 9.56 1.14 -35.22
N ASP A 129 10.67 0.91 -34.52
CA ASP A 129 11.68 1.92 -34.25
C ASP A 129 11.06 3.20 -33.64
N ILE A 130 10.27 3.00 -32.57
CA ILE A 130 9.55 4.08 -31.86
C ILE A 130 10.10 4.19 -30.44
N ARG A 131 10.55 5.39 -30.06
CA ARG A 131 10.76 5.71 -28.64
C ARG A 131 9.48 6.27 -28.05
N VAL A 132 9.02 5.68 -26.94
CA VAL A 132 7.87 6.15 -26.17
C VAL A 132 8.34 6.70 -24.84
N GLU A 133 7.80 7.85 -24.47
CA GLU A 133 8.09 8.53 -23.21
C GLU A 133 6.79 8.99 -22.55
N ILE A 134 6.67 8.84 -21.23
CA ILE A 134 5.47 9.18 -20.46
C ILE A 134 5.89 10.00 -19.24
N THR A 135 5.18 11.08 -18.97
CA THR A 135 5.28 11.82 -17.70
C THR A 135 3.87 12.08 -17.16
N PRO A 136 3.61 11.83 -15.87
CA PRO A 136 2.26 11.83 -15.33
C PRO A 136 1.86 13.22 -14.80
N THR A 137 0.56 13.38 -14.61
CA THR A 137 -0.05 14.36 -13.71
C THR A 137 -0.98 13.62 -12.74
N ALA A 138 -1.66 14.31 -11.82
CA ALA A 138 -2.56 13.65 -10.88
C ALA A 138 -3.73 12.92 -11.56
N HIS A 139 -4.27 13.48 -12.66
CA HIS A 139 -5.43 12.93 -13.35
C HIS A 139 -5.11 12.47 -14.78
N GLY A 140 -3.85 12.44 -15.20
CA GLY A 140 -3.49 12.26 -16.61
C GLY A 140 -2.01 12.02 -16.88
N ALA A 141 -1.60 12.24 -18.13
CA ALA A 141 -0.20 12.23 -18.54
C ALA A 141 0.03 12.97 -19.85
N CYS A 142 1.30 13.29 -20.10
CA CYS A 142 1.83 13.68 -21.40
C CYS A 142 2.67 12.51 -21.95
N LEU A 143 2.23 11.94 -23.07
CA LEU A 143 2.91 10.86 -23.78
C LEU A 143 3.60 11.42 -25.03
N ARG A 144 4.81 10.98 -25.31
CA ARG A 144 5.59 11.38 -26.48
C ARG A 144 6.05 10.15 -27.24
N PHE A 145 5.72 10.11 -28.53
CA PHE A 145 6.09 9.05 -29.46
C PHE A 145 7.05 9.63 -30.50
N THR A 146 8.29 9.14 -30.54
CA THR A 146 9.30 9.53 -31.53
C THR A 146 9.44 8.41 -32.56
N PHE A 147 8.95 8.65 -33.78
CA PHE A 147 9.00 7.72 -34.91
C PHE A 147 10.27 7.97 -35.74
N ALA A 148 11.24 7.06 -35.66
CA ALA A 148 12.51 7.21 -36.39
C ALA A 148 12.44 6.69 -37.83
N GLY A 149 11.84 5.52 -38.08
CA GLY A 149 11.68 4.95 -39.43
C GLY A 149 10.63 5.67 -40.30
N PRO A 150 10.73 5.67 -41.65
CA PRO A 150 9.75 6.27 -42.56
C PRO A 150 8.38 5.54 -42.54
N GLY A 151 7.34 6.15 -43.12
CA GLY A 151 6.00 5.55 -43.23
C GLY A 151 4.91 6.28 -42.43
N ASP A 152 3.71 5.67 -42.40
CA ASP A 152 2.56 6.23 -41.70
C ASP A 152 2.76 6.17 -40.17
N VAL A 153 2.09 7.10 -39.49
CA VAL A 153 2.12 7.25 -38.04
C VAL A 153 0.74 6.88 -37.51
N TRP A 154 0.67 5.83 -36.70
CA TRP A 154 -0.57 5.33 -36.14
C TRP A 154 -0.60 5.46 -34.62
N LEU A 155 -1.73 5.94 -34.12
CA LEU A 155 -2.10 5.83 -32.70
C LEU A 155 -3.44 5.11 -32.58
N ALA A 156 -3.65 4.40 -31.47
CA ALA A 156 -4.95 3.85 -31.14
C ALA A 156 -5.27 4.02 -29.67
N PHE A 157 -6.56 4.20 -29.39
CA PHE A 157 -7.14 4.29 -28.04
C PHE A 157 -8.18 3.19 -27.90
N GLN A 158 -8.14 2.45 -26.78
CA GLN A 158 -9.05 1.33 -26.54
C GLN A 158 -9.57 1.41 -25.09
N SER A 159 -10.88 1.55 -24.91
CA SER A 159 -11.50 1.64 -23.57
C SER A 159 -11.83 0.28 -22.96
N GLY A 160 -11.69 -0.82 -23.72
CA GLY A 160 -12.09 -2.15 -23.30
C GLY A 160 -13.62 -2.30 -23.31
N ARG A 161 -14.31 -1.70 -22.35
CA ARG A 161 -15.77 -1.55 -22.33
C ARG A 161 -16.13 -0.07 -22.28
N GLY A 162 -16.97 0.41 -23.19
CA GLY A 162 -17.34 1.81 -23.29
C GLY A 162 -17.17 2.32 -24.72
N GLU A 163 -16.80 3.59 -24.85
CA GLU A 163 -16.78 4.28 -26.15
C GLU A 163 -15.51 5.14 -26.30
N VAL A 164 -15.01 5.23 -27.53
CA VAL A 164 -13.95 6.16 -27.90
C VAL A 164 -14.32 6.84 -29.21
N THR A 165 -14.32 8.17 -29.23
CA THR A 165 -14.69 8.98 -30.40
C THR A 165 -13.73 10.13 -30.63
N ARG A 166 -13.68 10.57 -31.87
CA ARG A 166 -13.06 11.85 -32.25
C ARG A 166 -14.06 12.98 -31.98
N ILE A 167 -13.58 14.13 -31.51
CA ILE A 167 -14.41 15.32 -31.34
C ILE A 167 -14.50 16.07 -32.68
N ASP A 168 -15.71 16.21 -33.21
CA ASP A 168 -15.97 16.93 -34.47
C ASP A 168 -15.68 18.43 -34.36
N GLY A 169 -15.18 19.04 -35.44
CA GLY A 169 -14.84 20.47 -35.50
C GLY A 169 -13.58 20.88 -34.71
N ALA A 170 -13.15 20.10 -33.70
CA ALA A 170 -11.90 20.29 -32.97
C ALA A 170 -10.78 19.47 -33.64
N ARG A 171 -9.76 20.13 -34.19
CA ARG A 171 -8.62 19.41 -34.79
C ARG A 171 -7.90 18.60 -33.72
N SER A 172 -7.81 17.28 -33.93
CA SER A 172 -6.98 16.33 -33.16
C SER A 172 -7.33 16.11 -31.69
N TRP A 173 -8.63 16.16 -31.36
CA TRP A 173 -9.15 15.79 -30.04
C TRP A 173 -9.90 14.46 -30.06
N ILE A 174 -9.69 13.68 -29.01
CA ILE A 174 -10.34 12.38 -28.75
C ILE A 174 -11.01 12.46 -27.38
N SER A 175 -12.23 11.94 -27.28
CA SER A 175 -12.93 11.72 -26.01
C SER A 175 -13.36 10.28 -25.90
N GLY A 176 -13.48 9.78 -24.69
CA GLY A 176 -14.07 8.49 -24.45
C GLY A 176 -14.36 8.25 -22.99
N TYR A 177 -14.88 7.07 -22.71
CA TYR A 177 -15.03 6.58 -21.35
C TYR A 177 -14.90 5.07 -21.30
N SER A 178 -14.50 4.58 -20.11
CA SER A 178 -14.48 3.16 -19.78
C SER A 178 -15.49 2.84 -18.68
N THR A 179 -16.20 1.73 -18.83
CA THR A 179 -17.08 1.13 -17.82
C THR A 179 -16.48 -0.13 -17.20
N SER A 180 -15.30 -0.56 -17.67
CA SER A 180 -14.61 -1.73 -17.15
C SER A 180 -14.41 -1.60 -15.64
N ASN A 181 -14.75 -2.65 -14.90
CA ASN A 181 -14.53 -2.75 -13.46
C ASN A 181 -14.62 -4.22 -13.03
N GLN A 182 -14.18 -4.51 -11.82
CA GLN A 182 -14.20 -5.85 -11.21
C GLN A 182 -15.13 -5.89 -9.97
N GLY A 183 -16.24 -5.15 -10.04
CA GLY A 183 -17.15 -4.92 -8.93
C GLY A 183 -16.82 -3.64 -8.15
N GLY A 184 -17.64 -3.35 -7.12
CA GLY A 184 -17.48 -2.15 -6.29
C GLY A 184 -17.75 -0.84 -7.04
N ALA A 185 -18.56 -0.86 -8.11
CA ALA A 185 -18.89 0.33 -8.88
C ALA A 185 -20.41 0.39 -9.13
N PRO A 186 -21.07 1.56 -8.97
CA PRO A 186 -22.48 1.72 -9.30
C PRO A 186 -22.75 1.55 -10.81
N GLU A 187 -24.01 1.29 -11.20
CA GLU A 187 -24.39 1.06 -12.60
C GLU A 187 -24.01 2.22 -13.55
N ASN A 188 -24.05 3.45 -13.02
CA ASN A 188 -23.70 4.66 -13.75
C ASN A 188 -22.19 4.96 -13.79
N PHE A 189 -21.33 4.07 -13.27
CA PHE A 189 -19.89 4.28 -13.23
C PHE A 189 -19.30 4.49 -14.63
N ARG A 190 -18.54 5.58 -14.80
CA ARG A 190 -17.85 5.92 -16.04
C ARG A 190 -16.52 6.58 -15.70
N ALA A 191 -15.41 6.04 -16.21
CA ALA A 191 -14.13 6.73 -16.19
C ALA A 191 -13.92 7.45 -17.53
N HIS A 192 -14.13 8.75 -17.54
CA HIS A 192 -14.00 9.61 -18.71
C HIS A 192 -12.55 9.96 -18.99
N PHE A 193 -12.21 10.11 -20.27
CA PHE A 193 -10.93 10.67 -20.69
C PHE A 193 -11.08 11.62 -21.87
N ILE A 194 -10.13 12.56 -21.94
CA ILE A 194 -9.94 13.43 -23.10
C ILE A 194 -8.47 13.48 -23.46
N ALA A 195 -8.17 13.41 -24.76
CA ALA A 195 -6.82 13.47 -25.29
C ALA A 195 -6.69 14.50 -26.42
N GLU A 196 -5.67 15.36 -26.32
CA GLU A 196 -5.19 16.20 -27.42
C GLU A 196 -3.99 15.53 -28.09
N VAL A 197 -3.99 15.44 -29.41
CA VAL A 197 -2.85 14.97 -30.22
C VAL A 197 -2.27 16.13 -31.02
N ASP A 198 -0.97 16.39 -30.91
CA ASP A 198 -0.31 17.54 -31.55
C ASP A 198 -0.01 17.38 -33.05
N ALA A 199 -0.57 16.34 -33.68
CA ALA A 199 -0.44 16.06 -35.11
C ALA A 199 -1.83 15.98 -35.77
N PRO A 200 -2.01 16.51 -37.00
CA PRO A 200 -3.29 16.40 -37.70
C PRO A 200 -3.68 14.95 -37.98
N ILE A 201 -4.92 14.62 -37.67
CA ILE A 201 -5.54 13.34 -38.04
C ILE A 201 -5.90 13.39 -39.54
N LEU A 202 -5.27 12.52 -40.32
CA LEU A 202 -5.51 12.34 -41.76
C LEU A 202 -6.68 11.39 -42.03
N ASP A 203 -6.76 10.33 -41.24
CA ASP A 203 -7.78 9.29 -41.34
C ASP A 203 -8.02 8.68 -39.96
N SER A 204 -9.19 8.10 -39.75
CA SER A 204 -9.55 7.46 -38.50
C SER A 204 -10.65 6.45 -38.71
N GLY A 205 -10.67 5.40 -37.90
CA GLY A 205 -11.76 4.43 -37.90
C GLY A 205 -11.86 3.71 -36.57
N ASN A 206 -13.00 3.04 -36.38
CA ASN A 206 -13.27 2.29 -35.17
C ASN A 206 -12.74 0.86 -35.31
N PHE A 207 -12.39 0.25 -34.19
CA PHE A 207 -12.14 -1.20 -34.15
C PHE A 207 -13.47 -1.95 -34.33
N PRO A 208 -13.52 -3.05 -35.10
CA PRO A 208 -14.65 -3.99 -35.03
C PRO A 208 -14.73 -4.55 -33.60
N SER A 209 -15.94 -4.64 -33.02
CA SER A 209 -16.12 -5.25 -31.71
C SER A 209 -15.68 -6.72 -31.74
N THR A 210 -14.64 -7.09 -31.00
CA THR A 210 -14.07 -8.46 -30.98
C THR A 210 -14.64 -9.33 -29.85
N GLY A 211 -15.79 -8.98 -29.28
CA GLY A 211 -16.42 -9.72 -28.18
C GLY A 211 -17.92 -9.43 -28.04
N ALA A 212 -18.55 -10.05 -27.03
CA ALA A 212 -19.97 -9.89 -26.73
C ALA A 212 -20.36 -8.40 -26.69
N THR A 213 -21.17 -7.99 -27.64
CA THR A 213 -21.70 -6.63 -27.76
C THR A 213 -22.65 -6.36 -26.61
N VAL A 214 -22.38 -5.30 -25.85
CA VAL A 214 -23.42 -4.68 -25.02
C VAL A 214 -24.40 -4.01 -25.99
N PRO A 215 -25.72 -4.26 -25.90
CA PRO A 215 -26.70 -3.61 -26.78
C PRO A 215 -26.55 -2.08 -26.71
N GLY A 216 -26.30 -1.43 -27.86
CA GLY A 216 -26.21 0.04 -27.98
C GLY A 216 -24.83 0.65 -28.23
N PHE A 217 -23.75 -0.13 -28.37
CA PHE A 217 -22.38 0.41 -28.55
C PHE A 217 -21.81 0.14 -29.96
N THR A 218 -21.19 1.16 -30.58
CA THR A 218 -20.68 1.12 -31.98
C THR A 218 -19.14 0.98 -32.12
N GLY A 219 -18.37 0.98 -31.02
CA GLY A 219 -16.93 0.63 -31.02
C GLY A 219 -16.21 0.86 -29.69
N THR A 220 -15.32 -0.05 -29.28
CA THR A 220 -14.53 0.02 -28.02
C THR A 220 -13.12 0.60 -28.21
N GLY A 221 -12.84 1.13 -29.39
CA GLY A 221 -11.60 1.83 -29.67
C GLY A 221 -11.63 2.62 -30.97
N LEU A 222 -10.63 3.47 -31.12
CA LEU A 222 -10.41 4.38 -32.25
C LEU A 222 -8.95 4.30 -32.69
N TRP A 223 -8.70 4.03 -33.98
CA TRP A 223 -7.39 4.18 -34.59
C TRP A 223 -7.30 5.49 -35.36
N LEU A 224 -6.11 6.08 -35.40
CA LEU A 224 -5.81 7.36 -36.03
C LEU A 224 -4.61 7.23 -36.96
N LYS A 225 -4.77 7.61 -38.22
CA LYS A 225 -3.65 7.92 -39.12
C LYS A 225 -3.27 9.38 -38.92
N LEU A 226 -2.04 9.65 -38.53
CA LEU A 226 -1.56 11.00 -38.28
C LEU A 226 -0.64 11.49 -39.40
N ARG A 227 -0.70 12.79 -39.69
CA ARG A 227 0.30 13.44 -40.52
C ARG A 227 1.61 13.46 -39.76
N ARG A 228 2.63 12.83 -40.31
CA ARG A 228 3.96 12.79 -39.71
C ARG A 228 4.50 14.22 -39.49
N PRO A 229 4.79 14.62 -38.24
CA PRO A 229 5.38 15.92 -37.95
C PRO A 229 6.87 15.96 -38.32
N ARG A 230 7.41 17.17 -38.52
CA ARG A 230 8.87 17.35 -38.70
C ARG A 230 9.59 16.83 -37.46
N GLY A 231 10.61 15.99 -37.66
CA GLY A 231 11.32 15.32 -36.57
C GLY A 231 10.62 14.06 -36.01
N GLY A 232 9.42 13.70 -36.52
CA GLY A 232 8.75 12.44 -36.18
C GLY A 232 8.22 12.35 -34.75
N VAL A 233 8.09 13.46 -34.03
CA VAL A 233 7.60 13.48 -32.65
C VAL A 233 6.11 13.81 -32.60
N VAL A 234 5.30 12.89 -32.08
CA VAL A 234 3.90 13.12 -31.75
C VAL A 234 3.74 13.15 -30.23
N THR A 235 3.05 14.17 -29.72
CA THR A 235 2.69 14.33 -28.31
C THR A 235 1.20 14.12 -28.13
N VAL A 236 0.84 13.34 -27.11
CA VAL A 236 -0.54 13.13 -26.67
C VAL A 236 -0.66 13.63 -25.23
N ARG A 237 -1.54 14.59 -24.98
CA ARG A 237 -1.86 15.08 -23.64
C ARG A 237 -3.21 14.53 -23.23
N VAL A 238 -3.24 13.63 -22.25
CA VAL A 238 -4.45 12.92 -21.81
C VAL A 238 -4.78 13.29 -20.37
N ALA A 239 -6.04 13.60 -20.09
CA ALA A 239 -6.57 13.70 -18.73
C ALA A 239 -7.82 12.84 -18.57
N THR A 240 -8.10 12.44 -17.34
CA THR A 240 -9.20 11.57 -16.95
C THR A 240 -10.05 12.22 -15.87
N SER A 241 -11.26 11.71 -15.66
CA SER A 241 -12.20 12.11 -14.62
C SER A 241 -13.16 10.96 -14.34
N LEU A 242 -13.54 10.78 -13.08
CA LEU A 242 -14.62 9.87 -12.69
C LEU A 242 -15.98 10.58 -12.61
N ILE A 243 -16.01 11.91 -12.68
CA ILE A 243 -17.23 12.72 -12.63
C ILE A 243 -17.93 12.74 -14.00
N ASP A 244 -17.31 13.42 -14.97
CA ASP A 244 -17.83 13.53 -16.34
C ASP A 244 -16.74 13.99 -17.32
N ALA A 245 -17.12 14.12 -18.60
CA ALA A 245 -16.23 14.55 -19.69
C ALA A 245 -15.82 16.04 -19.60
N GLU A 246 -16.64 16.92 -19.01
CA GLU A 246 -16.27 18.33 -18.85
C GLU A 246 -15.27 18.50 -17.69
N GLN A 247 -15.41 17.72 -16.63
CA GLN A 247 -14.41 17.63 -15.58
C GLN A 247 -13.09 17.04 -16.12
N ALA A 248 -13.12 16.03 -17.02
CA ALA A 248 -11.90 15.57 -17.70
C ALA A 248 -11.22 16.71 -18.48
N ARG A 249 -12.00 17.56 -19.16
CA ARG A 249 -11.52 18.79 -19.81
C ARG A 249 -10.95 19.78 -18.80
N CYS A 250 -11.60 19.97 -17.66
CA CYS A 250 -11.12 20.83 -16.59
C CYS A 250 -9.73 20.38 -16.10
N ASN A 251 -9.57 19.08 -15.80
CA ASN A 251 -8.30 18.50 -15.39
C ASN A 251 -7.23 18.70 -16.46
N TRP A 252 -7.57 18.47 -17.74
CA TRP A 252 -6.65 18.75 -18.85
C TRP A 252 -6.20 20.22 -18.89
N ARG A 253 -7.14 21.17 -18.77
CA ARG A 253 -6.85 22.61 -18.77
C ARG A 253 -5.91 22.98 -17.62
N ARG A 254 -6.16 22.44 -16.42
CA ARG A 254 -5.39 22.74 -15.21
C ARG A 254 -3.98 22.13 -15.24
N GLU A 255 -3.86 20.90 -15.74
CA GLU A 255 -2.64 20.11 -15.56
C GLU A 255 -1.73 20.07 -16.79
N LEU A 256 -2.27 20.28 -18.00
CA LEU A 256 -1.59 20.01 -19.27
C LEU A 256 -1.61 21.19 -20.26
N GLN A 257 -2.64 22.06 -20.23
CA GLN A 257 -2.76 23.15 -21.20
C GLN A 257 -1.56 24.10 -21.16
N GLY A 258 -0.99 24.38 -22.33
CA GLY A 258 0.16 25.27 -22.48
C GLY A 258 1.47 24.75 -21.88
N ARG A 259 1.49 23.52 -21.33
CA ARG A 259 2.68 22.91 -20.74
C ARG A 259 3.39 22.00 -21.74
N SER A 260 4.70 22.15 -21.77
CA SER A 260 5.60 21.24 -22.48
C SER A 260 5.79 19.93 -21.69
N PHE A 261 6.20 18.87 -22.39
CA PHE A 261 6.58 17.59 -21.76
C PHE A 261 7.59 17.78 -20.62
N ALA A 262 8.59 18.65 -20.81
CA ALA A 262 9.62 18.92 -19.80
C ALA A 262 9.05 19.61 -18.54
N GLN A 263 8.07 20.51 -18.70
CA GLN A 263 7.42 21.17 -17.56
C GLN A 263 6.53 20.21 -16.78
N VAL A 264 5.78 19.32 -17.46
CA VAL A 264 4.99 18.28 -16.79
C VAL A 264 5.90 17.35 -16.00
N ARG A 265 7.00 16.90 -16.61
CA ARG A 265 8.00 16.06 -15.93
C ARG A 265 8.64 16.75 -14.73
N LEU A 266 9.02 18.01 -14.86
CA LEU A 266 9.60 18.76 -13.75
C LEU A 266 8.60 18.92 -12.59
N ALA A 267 7.31 19.06 -12.86
CA ALA A 267 6.28 19.12 -11.83
C ALA A 267 6.17 17.77 -11.08
N ALA A 268 6.03 16.66 -11.82
CA ALA A 268 5.98 15.32 -11.24
C ALA A 268 7.26 15.00 -10.44
N GLN A 269 8.44 15.37 -10.98
CA GLN A 269 9.73 15.21 -10.29
C GLN A 269 9.73 15.94 -8.94
N ARG A 270 9.26 17.20 -8.89
CA ARG A 270 9.23 17.99 -7.65
C ARG A 270 8.28 17.39 -6.60
N GLU A 271 7.16 16.81 -7.02
CA GLU A 271 6.25 16.13 -6.10
C GLU A 271 6.90 14.91 -5.46
N TRP A 272 7.56 14.07 -6.26
CA TRP A 272 8.28 12.91 -5.76
C TRP A 272 9.49 13.27 -4.90
N GLU A 273 10.29 14.26 -5.27
CA GLU A 273 11.41 14.73 -4.44
C GLU A 273 10.93 15.22 -3.07
N ARG A 274 9.74 15.85 -3.01
CA ARG A 274 9.14 16.25 -1.74
C ARG A 274 8.68 15.05 -0.91
N ALA A 275 8.05 14.06 -1.54
CA ALA A 275 7.53 12.85 -0.91
C ALA A 275 8.65 11.94 -0.42
N LEU A 276 9.59 11.56 -1.30
CA LEU A 276 10.77 10.77 -0.94
C LEU A 276 11.68 11.52 0.04
N GLY A 277 11.79 12.84 -0.11
CA GLY A 277 12.56 13.70 0.79
C GLY A 277 11.96 13.87 2.18
N THR A 278 10.82 13.26 2.49
CA THR A 278 10.33 13.13 3.88
C THR A 278 11.27 12.29 4.73
N VAL A 279 11.99 11.34 4.13
CA VAL A 279 13.01 10.54 4.82
C VAL A 279 14.28 10.49 4.00
N ARG A 280 15.38 10.99 4.58
CA ARG A 280 16.72 10.95 3.98
C ARG A 280 17.62 10.01 4.74
N ILE A 281 18.26 9.07 4.05
CA ILE A 281 19.22 8.14 4.63
C ILE A 281 20.64 8.49 4.18
N ASP A 282 21.59 8.49 5.11
CA ASP A 282 22.99 8.76 4.83
C ASP A 282 23.88 7.58 5.25
N GLY A 283 24.95 7.34 4.48
CA GLY A 283 25.94 6.30 4.77
C GLY A 283 25.51 4.86 4.47
N ALA A 284 24.38 4.69 3.77
CA ALA A 284 23.93 3.43 3.19
C ALA A 284 24.68 3.10 1.87
N ASP A 285 24.77 1.82 1.52
CA ASP A 285 25.27 1.42 0.20
C ASP A 285 24.20 1.56 -0.91
N ALA A 286 24.62 1.41 -2.17
CA ALA A 286 23.73 1.62 -3.31
C ALA A 286 22.56 0.63 -3.36
N ALA A 287 22.72 -0.62 -2.88
CA ALA A 287 21.62 -1.58 -2.86
C ALA A 287 20.61 -1.20 -1.77
N GLN A 288 21.08 -0.82 -0.59
CA GLN A 288 20.26 -0.29 0.50
C GLN A 288 19.49 0.97 0.10
N CYS A 289 20.14 1.92 -0.59
CA CYS A 289 19.45 3.11 -1.10
C CYS A 289 18.34 2.73 -2.09
N ARG A 290 18.61 1.81 -3.03
CA ARG A 290 17.59 1.33 -3.97
C ARG A 290 16.42 0.67 -3.25
N THR A 291 16.67 -0.29 -2.36
CA THR A 291 15.59 -0.96 -1.63
C THR A 291 14.78 0.04 -0.81
N PHE A 292 15.43 0.91 -0.04
CA PHE A 292 14.75 1.89 0.81
C PHE A 292 13.89 2.88 0.02
N TYR A 293 14.44 3.52 -1.03
CA TYR A 293 13.68 4.52 -1.77
C TYR A 293 12.60 3.91 -2.68
N ARG A 294 12.77 2.68 -3.15
CA ARG A 294 11.71 1.96 -3.87
C ARG A 294 10.58 1.53 -2.93
N SER A 295 10.88 1.06 -1.72
CA SER A 295 9.87 0.81 -0.69
C SER A 295 9.17 2.11 -0.27
N LEU A 296 9.92 3.19 0.01
CA LEU A 296 9.32 4.48 0.36
C LEU A 296 8.39 4.99 -0.77
N TYR A 297 8.79 4.84 -2.03
CA TYR A 297 7.92 5.14 -3.18
C TYR A 297 6.56 4.40 -3.10
N ARG A 298 6.55 3.11 -2.78
CA ARG A 298 5.31 2.33 -2.67
C ARG A 298 4.39 2.83 -1.55
N CYS A 299 4.94 3.30 -0.43
CA CYS A 299 4.18 3.90 0.67
C CYS A 299 3.42 5.20 0.28
N TRP A 300 3.73 5.80 -0.88
CA TRP A 300 3.10 7.04 -1.37
C TRP A 300 2.13 6.80 -2.54
N LEU A 301 1.83 5.55 -2.90
CA LEU A 301 0.92 5.24 -4.02
C LEU A 301 -0.54 5.15 -3.59
N PHE A 302 -0.81 4.41 -2.52
CA PHE A 302 -2.16 4.04 -2.09
C PHE A 302 -2.45 4.52 -0.65
N PRO A 303 -3.72 4.78 -0.30
CA PRO A 303 -4.88 4.89 -1.19
C PRO A 303 -4.72 6.03 -2.20
N ARG A 304 -5.38 5.94 -3.36
CA ARG A 304 -5.35 7.04 -4.34
C ARG A 304 -6.38 8.10 -4.02
N ARG A 305 -6.07 9.35 -4.34
CA ARG A 305 -7.02 10.47 -4.24
C ARG A 305 -7.86 10.51 -5.52
N ILE A 306 -9.19 10.41 -5.39
CA ILE A 306 -10.12 10.42 -6.53
C ILE A 306 -11.04 11.64 -6.57
N ASP A 307 -10.89 12.57 -5.62
CA ASP A 307 -11.49 13.89 -5.77
C ASP A 307 -10.73 14.76 -6.77
N GLU A 308 -11.48 15.61 -7.44
CA GLU A 308 -11.10 16.43 -8.57
C GLU A 308 -11.43 17.89 -8.26
N THR A 309 -10.68 18.82 -8.84
CA THR A 309 -10.96 20.25 -8.67
C THR A 309 -11.77 20.78 -9.85
N ASP A 310 -12.98 21.27 -9.60
CA ASP A 310 -13.86 21.82 -10.64
C ASP A 310 -13.37 23.18 -11.17
N ALA A 311 -14.07 23.71 -12.17
CA ALA A 311 -13.73 25.00 -12.79
C ALA A 311 -13.85 26.19 -11.82
N ALA A 312 -14.64 26.08 -10.76
CA ALA A 312 -14.78 27.08 -9.71
C ALA A 312 -13.73 26.92 -8.59
N GLY A 313 -12.86 25.91 -8.67
CA GLY A 313 -11.83 25.65 -7.68
C GLY A 313 -12.29 24.81 -6.49
N ARG A 314 -13.49 24.22 -6.54
CA ARG A 314 -14.02 23.36 -5.47
C ARG A 314 -13.53 21.92 -5.65
N ARG A 315 -13.18 21.26 -4.55
CA ARG A 315 -12.92 19.81 -4.54
C ARG A 315 -14.24 19.06 -4.57
N ARG A 316 -14.40 18.16 -5.54
CA ARG A 316 -15.59 17.34 -5.75
C ARG A 316 -15.19 15.94 -6.17
N HIS A 317 -16.02 14.95 -5.94
CA HIS A 317 -15.72 13.58 -6.35
C HIS A 317 -16.99 12.87 -6.83
N TYR A 318 -16.81 11.92 -7.74
CA TYR A 318 -17.80 10.88 -7.99
C TYR A 318 -17.71 9.86 -6.86
N SER A 319 -18.83 9.58 -6.20
CA SER A 319 -18.91 8.56 -5.17
C SER A 319 -19.15 7.18 -5.80
N PRO A 320 -18.23 6.23 -5.63
CA PRO A 320 -18.46 4.85 -6.02
C PRO A 320 -19.39 4.11 -5.05
N PHE A 321 -19.95 4.81 -4.05
CA PHE A 321 -20.82 4.23 -3.02
C PHE A 321 -22.30 4.51 -3.30
N ASP A 322 -22.64 5.69 -3.83
CA ASP A 322 -24.02 6.06 -4.19
C ASP A 322 -24.21 6.50 -5.66
N GLY A 323 -23.12 6.60 -6.43
CA GLY A 323 -23.13 7.00 -7.84
C GLY A 323 -23.36 8.49 -8.08
N ARG A 324 -23.32 9.34 -7.05
CA ARG A 324 -23.55 10.79 -7.15
C ARG A 324 -22.24 11.57 -7.06
N VAL A 325 -22.31 12.87 -7.35
CA VAL A 325 -21.18 13.79 -7.23
C VAL A 325 -21.33 14.62 -5.97
N HIS A 326 -20.36 14.52 -5.07
CA HIS A 326 -20.35 15.25 -3.80
C HIS A 326 -19.17 16.21 -3.73
N ASP A 327 -19.20 17.10 -2.73
CA ASP A 327 -18.11 18.01 -2.44
C ASP A 327 -17.15 17.39 -1.40
N GLY A 328 -15.87 17.75 -1.47
CA GLY A 328 -14.85 17.33 -0.51
C GLY A 328 -13.93 16.19 -1.01
N PRO A 329 -13.01 15.74 -0.14
CA PRO A 329 -12.03 14.70 -0.48
C PRO A 329 -12.68 13.33 -0.63
N LEU A 330 -12.05 12.45 -1.40
CA LEU A 330 -12.36 11.02 -1.43
C LEU A 330 -11.12 10.20 -1.83
N TYR A 331 -10.90 9.09 -1.14
CA TYR A 331 -9.78 8.17 -1.37
C TYR A 331 -10.28 6.73 -1.51
N THR A 332 -9.61 5.95 -2.37
CA THR A 332 -9.94 4.53 -2.60
C THR A 332 -8.69 3.70 -2.95
N ASP A 333 -8.87 2.44 -3.33
CA ASP A 333 -7.85 1.46 -3.68
C ASP A 333 -6.93 1.12 -2.53
N CYS A 334 -7.55 0.66 -1.44
CA CYS A 334 -6.84 0.21 -0.26
C CYS A 334 -7.67 -0.81 0.52
N GLY A 335 -6.98 -1.82 1.06
CA GLY A 335 -7.44 -2.62 2.17
C GLY A 335 -6.95 -2.11 3.50
N PHE A 336 -7.86 -1.90 4.45
CA PHE A 336 -7.41 -1.57 5.80
C PHE A 336 -6.75 -2.77 6.47
N TRP A 337 -7.17 -3.99 6.15
CA TRP A 337 -6.56 -5.20 6.67
C TRP A 337 -5.06 -5.23 6.40
N ASP A 338 -4.60 -4.71 5.27
CA ASP A 338 -3.16 -4.64 4.94
C ASP A 338 -2.48 -3.48 5.68
N GLY A 339 -2.96 -2.26 5.42
CA GLY A 339 -2.25 -1.03 5.79
C GLY A 339 -2.31 -0.64 7.26
N TYR A 340 -3.28 -1.12 8.06
CA TYR A 340 -3.48 -0.64 9.44
C TYR A 340 -2.30 -0.93 10.37
N ARG A 341 -1.56 -2.02 10.11
CA ARG A 341 -0.44 -2.46 10.95
C ARG A 341 0.71 -1.47 10.90
N VAL A 342 1.10 -1.01 9.71
CA VAL A 342 2.34 -0.23 9.55
C VAL A 342 2.21 0.97 8.62
N LEU A 343 1.52 0.86 7.48
CA LEU A 343 1.44 1.94 6.48
C LEU A 343 0.81 3.21 7.06
N PHE A 344 -0.41 3.12 7.60
CA PHE A 344 -1.07 4.31 8.15
C PHE A 344 -0.38 4.86 9.40
N PRO A 345 0.12 4.03 10.33
CA PRO A 345 1.00 4.50 11.40
C PRO A 345 2.30 5.18 10.92
N LEU A 346 2.88 4.79 9.77
CA LEU A 346 4.00 5.49 9.15
C LEU A 346 3.55 6.85 8.61
N LEU A 347 2.43 6.90 7.87
CA LEU A 347 1.88 8.16 7.33
C LEU A 347 1.51 9.14 8.45
N SER A 348 1.05 8.67 9.61
CA SER A 348 0.82 9.53 10.78
C SER A 348 2.08 10.26 11.26
N LEU A 349 3.28 9.74 10.95
CA LEU A 349 4.55 10.33 11.31
C LEU A 349 5.13 11.23 10.20
N ILE A 350 5.13 10.76 8.96
CA ILE A 350 5.84 11.41 7.85
C ILE A 350 4.94 12.23 6.92
N ALA A 351 3.61 12.06 7.03
CA ALA A 351 2.60 12.67 6.18
C ALA A 351 1.25 12.90 6.91
N PRO A 352 1.24 13.48 8.12
CA PRO A 352 0.03 13.57 8.94
C PRO A 352 -1.11 14.36 8.28
N GLU A 353 -0.80 15.38 7.48
CA GLU A 353 -1.80 16.15 6.73
C GLU A 353 -2.46 15.31 5.63
N VAL A 354 -1.69 14.43 4.99
CA VAL A 354 -2.19 13.52 3.95
C VAL A 354 -3.09 12.45 4.58
N LEU A 355 -2.68 11.85 5.70
CA LEU A 355 -3.52 10.90 6.42
C LEU A 355 -4.81 11.55 6.94
N GLY A 356 -4.73 12.80 7.40
CA GLY A 356 -5.89 13.58 7.79
C GLY A 356 -6.89 13.82 6.65
N ASP A 357 -6.41 14.12 5.44
CA ASP A 357 -7.23 14.26 4.23
C ASP A 357 -7.85 12.91 3.78
N MET A 358 -7.10 11.81 3.91
CA MET A 358 -7.60 10.46 3.66
C MET A 358 -8.77 10.10 4.59
N ILE A 359 -8.60 10.35 5.90
CA ILE A 359 -9.66 10.08 6.89
C ILE A 359 -10.90 10.92 6.60
N ALA A 360 -10.74 12.21 6.28
CA ALA A 360 -11.88 13.03 5.88
C ALA A 360 -12.60 12.43 4.64
N GLY A 361 -11.85 11.88 3.68
CA GLY A 361 -12.42 11.16 2.54
C GLY A 361 -13.17 9.88 2.93
N TRP A 362 -12.65 9.08 3.86
CA TRP A 362 -13.37 7.89 4.33
C TRP A 362 -14.59 8.22 5.19
N LEU A 363 -14.61 9.36 5.87
CA LEU A 363 -15.84 9.84 6.52
C LEU A 363 -16.89 10.30 5.50
N ASN A 364 -16.49 10.79 4.33
CA ASN A 364 -17.38 10.99 3.20
C ASN A 364 -17.90 9.65 2.65
N THR A 365 -17.03 8.63 2.51
CA THR A 365 -17.47 7.26 2.21
C THR A 365 -18.55 6.77 3.19
N TYR A 366 -18.37 7.01 4.50
CA TYR A 366 -19.38 6.67 5.49
C TYR A 366 -20.70 7.41 5.29
N ARG A 367 -20.67 8.72 4.99
CA ARG A 367 -21.88 9.52 4.72
C ARG A 367 -22.64 9.04 3.48
N GLU A 368 -21.91 8.63 2.45
CA GLU A 368 -22.46 8.31 1.13
C GLU A 368 -22.89 6.85 1.02
N GLY A 369 -22.06 5.94 1.54
CA GLY A 369 -22.28 4.50 1.49
C GLY A 369 -22.80 3.90 2.79
N GLY A 370 -22.91 4.68 3.86
CA GLY A 370 -23.38 4.25 5.17
C GLY A 370 -22.38 3.47 6.02
N TRP A 371 -21.22 3.08 5.51
CA TRP A 371 -20.24 2.27 6.24
C TRP A 371 -18.81 2.72 5.93
N LEU A 372 -17.88 2.43 6.82
CA LEU A 372 -16.48 2.42 6.43
C LEU A 372 -16.22 1.19 5.56
N PRO A 373 -15.40 1.29 4.50
CA PRO A 373 -15.04 0.12 3.71
C PRO A 373 -14.06 -0.76 4.50
N ASN A 374 -14.11 -2.08 4.32
CA ASN A 374 -13.02 -2.97 4.73
C ASN A 374 -11.92 -2.98 3.65
N TRP A 375 -12.34 -3.12 2.40
CA TRP A 375 -11.61 -2.73 1.19
C TRP A 375 -12.46 -1.82 0.32
N ALA A 376 -11.80 -0.89 -0.37
CA ALA A 376 -12.42 -0.10 -1.43
C ALA A 376 -11.61 -0.20 -2.73
N SER A 377 -12.29 -0.49 -3.86
CA SER A 377 -11.74 -0.40 -5.22
C SER A 377 -12.84 -0.50 -6.31
N PRO A 378 -13.36 0.63 -6.85
CA PRO A 378 -13.31 1.96 -6.21
C PRO A 378 -14.29 2.09 -5.03
N GLY A 379 -15.39 1.34 -5.01
CA GLY A 379 -16.36 1.25 -3.92
C GLY A 379 -16.15 -0.01 -3.10
N TYR A 380 -17.15 -0.44 -2.33
CA TYR A 380 -16.99 -1.59 -1.43
C TYR A 380 -16.62 -2.89 -2.15
N ARG A 381 -15.63 -3.61 -1.60
CA ARG A 381 -15.20 -4.93 -2.07
C ARG A 381 -15.18 -5.91 -0.90
N ALA A 382 -15.63 -7.14 -1.14
CA ALA A 382 -15.63 -8.21 -0.15
C ALA A 382 -14.23 -8.82 -0.01
N CYS A 383 -13.34 -8.06 0.61
CA CYS A 383 -11.92 -8.33 0.81
C CYS A 383 -11.47 -7.35 1.91
N MET A 384 -10.60 -7.64 2.85
CA MET A 384 -10.43 -8.89 3.56
C MET A 384 -11.35 -8.87 4.81
N VAL A 385 -10.94 -9.51 5.89
CA VAL A 385 -11.68 -9.55 7.17
C VAL A 385 -11.38 -8.32 8.06
N GLY A 386 -12.04 -8.25 9.22
CA GLY A 386 -11.81 -7.21 10.23
C GLY A 386 -12.67 -5.96 10.05
N SER A 387 -12.35 -4.92 10.82
CA SER A 387 -12.96 -3.58 10.75
C SER A 387 -11.87 -2.52 10.99
N HIS A 388 -10.72 -2.69 10.34
CA HIS A 388 -9.47 -2.03 10.70
C HIS A 388 -9.40 -0.54 10.37
N GLY A 389 -10.33 -0.02 9.55
CA GLY A 389 -10.51 1.43 9.37
C GLY A 389 -10.77 2.15 10.70
N THR A 390 -11.45 1.48 11.64
CA THR A 390 -11.66 1.99 13.00
C THR A 390 -10.34 2.22 13.75
N ALA A 391 -9.39 1.28 13.63
CA ALA A 391 -8.07 1.38 14.26
C ALA A 391 -7.24 2.51 13.66
N VAL A 392 -7.27 2.69 12.35
CA VAL A 392 -6.55 3.76 11.64
C VAL A 392 -7.03 5.15 12.07
N ILE A 393 -8.36 5.35 12.12
CA ILE A 393 -8.96 6.63 12.52
C ILE A 393 -8.63 6.94 13.99
N ALA A 394 -8.75 5.94 14.86
CA ALA A 394 -8.39 6.07 16.27
C ALA A 394 -6.91 6.42 16.46
N ASP A 395 -6.01 5.70 15.78
CA ASP A 395 -4.56 5.92 15.83
C ASP A 395 -4.17 7.34 15.40
N ALA A 396 -4.71 7.81 14.29
CA ALA A 396 -4.49 9.16 13.79
C ALA A 396 -4.91 10.22 14.81
N TRP A 397 -6.07 10.07 15.43
CA TRP A 397 -6.52 10.99 16.48
C TRP A 397 -5.63 10.92 17.72
N LEU A 398 -5.24 9.73 18.18
CA LEU A 398 -4.37 9.59 19.35
C LEU A 398 -2.96 10.16 19.11
N LYS A 399 -2.55 10.27 17.84
CA LYS A 399 -1.29 10.90 17.40
C LYS A 399 -1.38 12.39 17.08
N GLY A 400 -2.55 13.00 17.27
CA GLY A 400 -2.70 14.47 17.17
C GLY A 400 -3.23 14.98 15.83
N ILE A 401 -3.64 14.10 14.91
CA ILE A 401 -4.28 14.52 13.65
C ILE A 401 -5.72 14.96 13.94
N ARG A 402 -6.07 16.21 13.62
CA ARG A 402 -7.34 16.87 13.99
C ARG A 402 -8.11 17.45 12.80
N SER A 403 -7.72 17.11 11.58
CA SER A 403 -8.27 17.69 10.33
C SER A 403 -9.56 17.03 9.84
N PHE A 404 -10.22 16.21 10.67
CA PHE A 404 -11.46 15.50 10.35
C PHE A 404 -12.46 15.62 11.50
N ASP A 405 -13.74 15.38 11.21
CA ASP A 405 -14.83 15.49 12.18
C ASP A 405 -14.79 14.32 13.20
N PRO A 406 -14.50 14.58 14.48
CA PRO A 406 -14.39 13.52 15.48
C PRO A 406 -15.72 12.89 15.87
N GLU A 407 -16.83 13.63 15.81
CA GLU A 407 -18.15 13.12 16.21
C GLU A 407 -18.69 12.20 15.12
N LEU A 408 -18.53 12.59 13.85
CA LEU A 408 -18.83 11.70 12.73
C LEU A 408 -17.94 10.45 12.71
N ALA A 409 -16.65 10.61 13.04
CA ALA A 409 -15.76 9.47 13.19
C ALA A 409 -16.24 8.52 14.31
N LEU A 410 -16.63 9.07 15.48
CA LEU A 410 -17.15 8.24 16.57
C LEU A 410 -18.42 7.50 16.15
N GLU A 411 -19.33 8.16 15.44
CA GLU A 411 -20.55 7.54 14.90
C GLU A 411 -20.22 6.34 13.99
N ALA A 412 -19.33 6.55 13.02
CA ALA A 412 -18.91 5.50 12.09
C ALA A 412 -18.26 4.30 12.80
N LEU A 413 -17.36 4.57 13.76
CA LEU A 413 -16.69 3.57 14.58
C LEU A 413 -17.68 2.76 15.42
N LEU A 414 -18.65 3.43 16.05
CA LEU A 414 -19.70 2.76 16.83
C LEU A 414 -20.59 1.90 15.95
N LYS A 415 -20.92 2.36 14.74
CA LYS A 415 -21.72 1.58 13.78
C LYS A 415 -21.01 0.27 13.42
N ASP A 416 -19.73 0.33 13.06
CA ASP A 416 -18.93 -0.87 12.77
C ASP A 416 -18.93 -1.87 13.93
N ALA A 417 -18.88 -1.41 15.18
CA ALA A 417 -18.83 -2.28 16.35
C ALA A 417 -20.19 -2.85 16.80
N THR A 418 -21.32 -2.26 16.38
CA THR A 418 -22.64 -2.55 16.96
C THR A 418 -23.73 -2.90 15.96
N ALA A 419 -23.65 -2.43 14.73
CA ALA A 419 -24.61 -2.77 13.69
C ALA A 419 -24.24 -4.09 13.01
N ASN A 420 -25.27 -4.88 12.67
CA ASN A 420 -25.08 -6.11 11.90
C ASN A 420 -24.90 -5.79 10.42
N SER A 421 -24.00 -6.52 9.77
CA SER A 421 -23.85 -6.54 8.32
C SER A 421 -24.39 -7.85 7.77
N ASP A 422 -25.17 -7.78 6.70
CA ASP A 422 -25.72 -8.91 5.94
C ASP A 422 -24.85 -9.28 4.73
N THR A 423 -23.73 -8.58 4.54
CA THR A 423 -22.79 -8.75 3.43
C THR A 423 -21.36 -8.85 3.93
N ALA A 424 -20.47 -9.43 3.11
CA ALA A 424 -19.04 -9.48 3.38
C ALA A 424 -18.27 -8.22 2.94
N GLN A 425 -18.95 -7.25 2.32
CA GLN A 425 -18.33 -6.06 1.73
C GLN A 425 -17.94 -4.96 2.74
N PHE A 426 -18.65 -4.90 3.87
CA PHE A 426 -18.46 -3.87 4.91
C PHE A 426 -19.01 -4.36 6.25
N GLY A 427 -18.69 -3.62 7.32
CA GLY A 427 -19.07 -3.97 8.68
C GLY A 427 -18.46 -5.30 9.15
N ARG A 428 -18.99 -5.81 10.27
CA ARG A 428 -18.49 -7.03 10.90
C ARG A 428 -19.32 -8.26 10.56
N VAL A 429 -18.82 -9.11 9.66
CA VAL A 429 -19.38 -10.45 9.42
C VAL A 429 -19.26 -11.29 10.71
N GLY A 430 -20.36 -11.92 11.14
CA GLY A 430 -20.42 -12.62 12.42
C GLY A 430 -20.46 -11.70 13.66
N GLY A 431 -20.74 -10.40 13.47
CA GLY A 431 -20.78 -9.40 14.55
C GLY A 431 -21.80 -9.70 15.64
N ALA A 432 -22.97 -10.24 15.29
CA ALA A 432 -24.00 -10.63 16.24
C ALA A 432 -23.52 -11.73 17.21
N ASP A 433 -22.90 -12.79 16.68
CA ASP A 433 -22.33 -13.86 17.50
C ASP A 433 -21.18 -13.36 18.36
N TYR A 434 -20.30 -12.53 17.79
CA TYR A 434 -19.21 -11.90 18.54
C TYR A 434 -19.72 -11.08 19.73
N ALA A 435 -20.76 -10.27 19.52
CA ALA A 435 -21.38 -9.47 20.58
C ALA A 435 -22.06 -10.34 21.66
N ALA A 436 -22.69 -11.46 21.26
CA ALA A 436 -23.42 -12.34 22.18
C ALA A 436 -22.52 -13.31 22.96
N ARG A 437 -21.45 -13.80 22.33
CA ARG A 437 -20.61 -14.92 22.84
C ARG A 437 -19.20 -14.49 23.25
N GLY A 438 -18.77 -13.31 22.84
CA GLY A 438 -17.38 -12.86 22.94
C GLY A 438 -16.45 -13.44 21.87
N TYR A 439 -16.98 -14.19 20.89
CA TYR A 439 -16.24 -14.73 19.75
C TYR A 439 -17.16 -14.98 18.56
N VAL A 440 -16.61 -14.94 17.34
CA VAL A 440 -17.32 -15.37 16.14
C VAL A 440 -17.35 -16.90 16.13
N ALA A 441 -18.53 -17.50 15.99
CA ALA A 441 -18.68 -18.95 16.03
C ALA A 441 -18.21 -19.60 14.71
N ALA A 442 -17.30 -20.57 14.81
CA ALA A 442 -16.63 -21.16 13.66
C ALA A 442 -17.55 -22.03 12.80
N ASP A 443 -18.59 -22.64 13.35
CA ASP A 443 -19.62 -23.40 12.64
C ASP A 443 -20.59 -22.53 11.84
N LEU A 444 -20.62 -21.22 12.09
CA LEU A 444 -21.50 -20.27 11.40
C LEU A 444 -20.77 -19.37 10.41
N THR A 445 -19.51 -19.02 10.69
CA THR A 445 -18.78 -18.02 9.92
C THR A 445 -17.33 -18.45 9.69
N ALA A 446 -16.89 -18.42 8.43
CA ALA A 446 -15.49 -18.67 8.07
C ALA A 446 -14.56 -17.58 8.62
N HIS A 447 -13.30 -17.96 8.84
CA HIS A 447 -12.25 -17.10 9.39
C HIS A 447 -12.56 -16.60 10.81
N ALA A 448 -13.30 -17.39 11.58
CA ALA A 448 -13.84 -17.03 12.90
C ALA A 448 -12.77 -16.60 13.92
N VAL A 449 -11.60 -17.24 13.94
CA VAL A 449 -10.52 -16.87 14.86
C VAL A 449 -9.90 -15.54 14.44
N ALA A 450 -9.58 -15.40 13.15
CA ALA A 450 -9.04 -14.16 12.59
C ALA A 450 -9.98 -12.97 12.87
N ARG A 451 -11.29 -13.13 12.60
CA ARG A 451 -12.31 -12.11 12.88
C ARG A 451 -12.41 -11.77 14.36
N THR A 452 -12.40 -12.77 15.25
CA THR A 452 -12.47 -12.54 16.70
C THR A 452 -11.29 -11.71 17.20
N GLN A 453 -10.08 -12.00 16.72
CA GLN A 453 -8.86 -11.26 17.06
C GLN A 453 -8.90 -9.83 16.49
N ASP A 454 -9.27 -9.67 15.22
CA ASP A 454 -9.37 -8.38 14.55
C ASP A 454 -10.43 -7.46 15.19
N TYR A 455 -11.57 -8.02 15.58
CA TYR A 455 -12.62 -7.25 16.28
C TYR A 455 -12.19 -6.87 17.69
N ALA A 456 -11.45 -7.72 18.40
CA ALA A 456 -10.90 -7.37 19.71
C ALA A 456 -9.90 -6.21 19.62
N HIS A 457 -9.03 -6.19 18.60
CA HIS A 457 -8.14 -5.04 18.35
C HIS A 457 -8.93 -3.78 17.98
N SER A 458 -9.92 -3.91 17.10
CA SER A 458 -10.77 -2.78 16.68
C SER A 458 -11.55 -2.19 17.87
N ASP A 459 -12.12 -3.04 18.73
CA ASP A 459 -12.83 -2.62 19.95
C ASP A 459 -11.93 -1.87 20.94
N PHE A 460 -10.68 -2.33 21.09
CA PHE A 460 -9.66 -1.59 21.83
C PHE A 460 -9.48 -0.17 21.25
N ALA A 461 -9.27 -0.06 19.94
CA ALA A 461 -9.01 1.23 19.31
C ALA A 461 -10.22 2.19 19.41
N ILE A 462 -11.44 1.68 19.27
CA ILE A 462 -12.69 2.44 19.42
C ILE A 462 -12.82 3.01 20.83
N ASP A 463 -12.58 2.19 21.87
CA ASP A 463 -12.61 2.64 23.26
C ASP A 463 -11.56 3.72 23.55
N ARG A 464 -10.33 3.55 23.03
CA ARG A 464 -9.27 4.55 23.16
C ARG A 464 -9.64 5.88 22.50
N PHE A 465 -10.24 5.84 21.32
CA PHE A 465 -10.73 7.03 20.62
C PHE A 465 -11.84 7.73 21.40
N ALA A 466 -12.87 7.00 21.83
CA ALA A 466 -13.97 7.55 22.60
C ALA A 466 -13.49 8.14 23.95
N CYS A 467 -12.56 7.48 24.64
CA CYS A 467 -11.93 8.03 25.85
C CYS A 467 -11.22 9.35 25.56
N ALA A 468 -10.49 9.46 24.44
CA ALA A 468 -9.82 10.70 24.04
C ALA A 468 -10.80 11.85 23.71
N LEU A 469 -12.06 11.54 23.40
CA LEU A 469 -13.15 12.51 23.21
C LEU A 469 -13.94 12.79 24.50
N GLY A 470 -13.57 12.19 25.64
CA GLY A 470 -14.34 12.28 26.89
C GLY A 470 -15.68 11.53 26.83
N ARG A 471 -15.78 10.49 25.98
CA ARG A 471 -16.96 9.65 25.77
C ARG A 471 -16.74 8.19 26.16
N GLY A 472 -15.76 7.91 27.01
CA GLY A 472 -15.40 6.53 27.41
C GLY A 472 -16.56 5.74 28.03
N GLU A 473 -17.52 6.40 28.68
CA GLU A 473 -18.70 5.71 29.21
C GLU A 473 -19.56 5.05 28.12
N LEU A 474 -19.66 5.67 26.93
CA LEU A 474 -20.43 5.13 25.79
C LEU A 474 -19.84 3.82 25.27
N THR A 475 -18.53 3.64 25.42
CA THR A 475 -17.78 2.53 24.83
C THR A 475 -17.26 1.54 25.86
N ARG A 476 -17.53 1.71 27.16
CA ARG A 476 -17.06 0.81 28.23
C ARG A 476 -17.31 -0.67 27.94
N ALA A 477 -18.50 -1.01 27.43
CA ALA A 477 -18.83 -2.39 27.06
C ALA A 477 -18.10 -2.88 25.79
N ILE A 478 -17.80 -1.98 24.85
CA ILE A 478 -16.96 -2.24 23.68
C ILE A 478 -15.52 -2.43 24.12
N GLY A 479 -14.95 -1.55 24.94
CA GLY A 479 -13.59 -1.66 25.46
C GLY A 479 -13.33 -2.96 26.22
N ALA A 480 -14.32 -3.48 26.97
CA ALA A 480 -14.21 -4.79 27.62
C ALA A 480 -13.99 -5.95 26.62
N ARG A 481 -14.51 -5.83 25.39
CA ARG A 481 -14.33 -6.82 24.32
C ARG A 481 -12.91 -6.83 23.75
N ALA A 482 -12.05 -5.87 24.09
CA ALA A 482 -10.64 -5.93 23.74
C ALA A 482 -9.93 -7.20 24.24
N ALA A 483 -10.45 -7.84 25.29
CA ALA A 483 -9.95 -9.11 25.80
C ALA A 483 -10.53 -10.36 25.10
N ASN A 484 -11.42 -10.19 24.12
CA ASN A 484 -12.19 -11.30 23.53
C ASN A 484 -11.35 -12.33 22.78
N TYR A 485 -10.15 -11.96 22.32
CA TYR A 485 -9.19 -12.90 21.73
C TYR A 485 -8.93 -14.11 22.67
N ARG A 486 -9.06 -13.94 23.99
CA ARG A 486 -8.92 -15.01 24.99
C ARG A 486 -10.01 -16.09 24.89
N HIS A 487 -11.19 -15.78 24.36
CA HIS A 487 -12.29 -16.75 24.23
C HIS A 487 -12.01 -17.85 23.22
N VAL A 488 -11.11 -17.61 22.26
CA VAL A 488 -10.71 -18.56 21.24
C VAL A 488 -9.34 -19.18 21.51
N PHE A 489 -8.74 -18.97 22.68
CA PHE A 489 -7.47 -19.61 23.07
C PHE A 489 -7.71 -20.97 23.74
N ASP A 490 -7.32 -22.06 23.08
CA ASP A 490 -7.36 -23.39 23.65
C ASP A 490 -6.08 -23.67 24.47
N ARG A 491 -6.24 -23.72 25.79
CA ARG A 491 -5.13 -23.96 26.73
C ARG A 491 -4.44 -25.31 26.53
N ARG A 492 -5.12 -26.32 25.98
CA ARG A 492 -4.54 -27.65 25.77
C ARG A 492 -3.56 -27.66 24.60
N SER A 493 -3.98 -27.12 23.45
CA SER A 493 -3.11 -26.99 22.27
C SER A 493 -2.14 -25.80 22.34
N ARG A 494 -2.45 -24.80 23.18
CA ARG A 494 -1.75 -23.50 23.27
C ARG A 494 -1.72 -22.77 21.93
N PHE A 495 -2.87 -22.81 21.25
CA PHE A 495 -3.17 -22.09 20.03
C PHE A 495 -4.55 -21.45 20.13
N PHE A 496 -4.80 -20.46 19.29
CA PHE A 496 -6.15 -20.02 19.02
C PHE A 496 -6.83 -21.02 18.08
N ARG A 497 -8.09 -21.37 18.36
CA ARG A 497 -8.85 -22.41 17.62
C ARG A 497 -10.28 -21.96 17.41
N GLY A 498 -10.89 -22.37 16.31
CA GLY A 498 -12.31 -22.15 16.06
C GLY A 498 -13.14 -22.74 17.18
N ARG A 499 -14.00 -21.90 17.75
CA ARG A 499 -14.92 -22.28 18.80
C ARG A 499 -16.34 -22.28 18.25
N LEU A 500 -17.08 -23.36 18.50
CA LEU A 500 -18.40 -23.56 17.93
C LEU A 500 -19.49 -22.88 18.77
N THR A 501 -20.72 -22.84 18.25
CA THR A 501 -21.89 -22.31 18.96
C THR A 501 -22.18 -23.01 20.29
N ASP A 502 -21.88 -24.30 20.41
CA ASP A 502 -22.02 -25.10 21.65
C ASP A 502 -20.86 -24.92 22.64
N GLY A 503 -19.85 -24.12 22.27
CA GLY A 503 -18.66 -23.83 23.07
C GLY A 503 -17.52 -24.83 22.95
N SER A 504 -17.70 -25.92 22.19
CA SER A 504 -16.64 -26.89 21.87
C SER A 504 -15.65 -26.33 20.85
N TRP A 505 -14.49 -27.00 20.70
CA TRP A 505 -13.46 -26.63 19.74
C TRP A 505 -13.64 -27.39 18.43
N ARG A 506 -13.44 -26.72 17.29
CA ARG A 506 -13.38 -27.36 15.98
C ARG A 506 -12.33 -28.49 15.99
N ALA A 507 -12.72 -29.66 15.50
CA ALA A 507 -11.90 -30.84 15.39
C ALA A 507 -12.07 -31.50 14.00
N PRO A 508 -11.04 -32.16 13.44
CA PRO A 508 -9.68 -32.28 13.97
C PRO A 508 -8.92 -30.93 14.00
N PHE A 509 -7.79 -30.87 14.71
CA PHE A 509 -6.94 -29.67 14.76
C PHE A 509 -5.53 -30.02 14.31
N SER A 510 -5.04 -29.25 13.34
CA SER A 510 -3.66 -29.24 12.91
C SER A 510 -3.11 -27.82 13.05
N PRO A 511 -1.92 -27.63 13.66
CA PRO A 511 -1.30 -26.32 13.72
C PRO A 511 -0.71 -25.87 12.38
N PHE A 512 -0.62 -26.77 11.39
CA PHE A 512 -0.07 -26.50 10.06
C PHE A 512 -1.16 -26.31 9.00
N GLU A 513 -2.43 -26.50 9.35
CA GLU A 513 -3.56 -26.20 8.47
C GLU A 513 -3.74 -24.69 8.31
N TRP A 514 -3.78 -24.24 7.06
CA TRP A 514 -4.15 -22.89 6.67
C TRP A 514 -5.64 -22.82 6.31
N SER A 515 -6.21 -21.61 6.28
CA SER A 515 -7.63 -21.37 6.00
C SER A 515 -8.57 -21.77 7.15
N GLY A 516 -9.84 -21.98 6.83
CA GLY A 516 -10.88 -22.41 7.77
C GLY A 516 -11.19 -21.31 8.79
N ASP A 517 -10.67 -21.47 10.00
CA ASP A 517 -10.84 -20.50 11.09
C ASP A 517 -9.91 -19.26 10.94
N PHE A 518 -8.95 -19.32 10.02
CA PHE A 518 -7.98 -18.29 9.70
C PHE A 518 -8.07 -17.87 8.23
N ILE A 519 -7.47 -16.74 7.86
CA ILE A 519 -7.37 -16.27 6.46
C ILE A 519 -5.89 -16.05 6.11
N GLU A 520 -5.47 -16.56 4.95
CA GLU A 520 -4.09 -16.48 4.42
C GLU A 520 -3.00 -16.83 5.45
N GLY A 521 -3.31 -17.87 6.23
CA GLY A 521 -2.45 -18.35 7.30
C GLY A 521 -3.15 -19.46 8.06
N GLY A 522 -2.46 -20.00 9.06
CA GLY A 522 -2.96 -21.01 9.97
C GLY A 522 -2.75 -20.63 11.44
N ALA A 523 -2.84 -21.62 12.31
CA ALA A 523 -2.72 -21.44 13.75
C ALA A 523 -1.38 -20.82 14.18
N TRP A 524 -0.29 -21.08 13.45
CA TRP A 524 1.02 -20.47 13.72
C TRP A 524 1.08 -18.99 13.37
N GLN A 525 0.48 -18.57 12.25
CA GLN A 525 0.49 -17.17 11.81
C GLN A 525 -0.42 -16.33 12.72
N TYR A 526 -1.52 -16.90 13.23
CA TYR A 526 -2.47 -16.24 14.13
C TYR A 526 -2.26 -16.52 15.62
N ALA A 527 -1.19 -17.23 16.01
CA ALA A 527 -0.80 -17.44 17.42
C ALA A 527 -0.47 -16.14 18.16
N TRP A 528 -0.48 -15.00 17.45
CA TRP A 528 0.04 -13.72 17.90
C TRP A 528 -0.94 -12.55 17.74
N GLY A 529 -2.20 -12.83 17.38
CA GLY A 529 -3.22 -11.85 16.97
C GLY A 529 -3.83 -11.01 18.10
N ALA A 530 -3.01 -10.53 19.04
CA ALA A 530 -3.44 -9.56 20.07
C ALA A 530 -2.31 -8.57 20.41
N PRO A 531 -1.76 -7.83 19.43
CA PRO A 531 -0.65 -6.91 19.66
C PRO A 531 -1.02 -5.75 20.60
N HIS A 532 -2.30 -5.40 20.72
CA HIS A 532 -2.79 -4.40 21.69
C HIS A 532 -2.69 -4.87 23.15
N ASP A 533 -2.62 -6.18 23.38
CA ASP A 533 -2.49 -6.76 24.72
C ASP A 533 -1.37 -7.81 24.80
N ALA A 534 -0.15 -7.42 24.39
CA ALA A 534 1.01 -8.31 24.37
C ALA A 534 1.29 -8.99 25.74
N ALA A 535 1.11 -8.29 26.86
CA ALA A 535 1.25 -8.87 28.20
C ALA A 535 0.19 -9.96 28.48
N GLY A 536 -1.06 -9.73 28.08
CA GLY A 536 -2.12 -10.73 28.18
C GLY A 536 -1.86 -11.95 27.31
N LEU A 537 -1.36 -11.75 26.08
CA LEU A 537 -0.92 -12.83 25.20
C LEU A 537 0.25 -13.63 25.82
N ILE A 538 1.27 -12.96 26.34
CA ILE A 538 2.39 -13.59 27.05
C ILE A 538 1.89 -14.44 28.23
N ALA A 539 0.91 -13.95 28.99
CA ALA A 539 0.31 -14.69 30.10
C ALA A 539 -0.38 -15.99 29.64
N LEU A 540 -1.10 -15.97 28.51
CA LEU A 540 -1.72 -17.18 27.92
C LEU A 540 -0.70 -18.27 27.58
N HIS A 541 0.51 -17.87 27.20
CA HIS A 541 1.60 -18.79 26.87
C HIS A 541 2.48 -19.17 28.07
N GLY A 542 2.14 -18.72 29.29
CA GLY A 542 2.85 -19.10 30.52
C GLY A 542 4.00 -18.18 30.91
N GLY A 543 3.95 -16.90 30.50
CA GLY A 543 4.92 -15.87 30.88
C GLY A 543 6.08 -15.71 29.90
N ASP A 544 6.92 -14.70 30.13
CA ASP A 544 7.95 -14.21 29.19
C ASP A 544 8.82 -15.35 28.62
N ALA A 545 9.39 -16.19 29.49
CA ALA A 545 10.31 -17.24 29.07
C ALA A 545 9.66 -18.32 28.20
N ALA A 546 8.40 -18.68 28.50
CA ALA A 546 7.65 -19.66 27.72
C ALA A 546 7.22 -19.07 26.37
N PHE A 547 6.82 -17.80 26.36
CA PHE A 547 6.47 -17.08 25.15
C PHE A 547 7.66 -16.90 24.20
N VAL A 548 8.85 -16.53 24.72
CA VAL A 548 10.09 -16.44 23.93
C VAL A 548 10.44 -17.80 23.30
N ARG A 549 10.34 -18.90 24.06
CA ARG A 549 10.59 -20.25 23.51
C ARG A 549 9.60 -20.61 22.40
N ARG A 550 8.35 -20.16 22.49
CA ARG A 550 7.31 -20.38 21.48
C ARG A 550 7.62 -19.62 20.18
N LEU A 551 8.11 -18.39 20.28
CA LEU A 551 8.56 -17.61 19.13
C LEU A 551 9.81 -18.23 18.49
N ASP A 552 10.79 -18.65 19.31
CA ASP A 552 11.98 -19.37 18.82
C ASP A 552 11.58 -20.68 18.13
N GLU A 553 10.57 -21.41 18.65
CA GLU A 553 10.00 -22.61 18.04
C GLU A 553 9.41 -22.32 16.66
N MET A 554 8.58 -21.28 16.52
CA MET A 554 8.00 -20.85 15.23
C MET A 554 9.08 -20.66 14.16
N LEU A 555 10.18 -20.01 14.54
CA LEU A 555 11.30 -19.66 13.63
C LEU A 555 12.23 -20.85 13.33
N ALA A 556 12.23 -21.88 14.18
CA ALA A 556 13.08 -23.06 14.04
C ALA A 556 12.38 -24.24 13.36
N LEU A 557 11.05 -24.26 13.32
CA LEU A 557 10.27 -25.30 12.64
C LEU A 557 10.56 -25.30 11.13
N PRO A 558 10.36 -26.44 10.44
CA PRO A 558 10.30 -26.43 8.98
C PRO A 558 9.04 -25.67 8.51
N PRO A 559 9.06 -25.03 7.32
CA PRO A 559 7.91 -24.31 6.75
C PRO A 559 6.87 -25.29 6.15
N ARG A 560 6.42 -26.25 6.95
CA ARG A 560 5.37 -27.21 6.57
C ARG A 560 4.00 -26.55 6.62
N PHE A 561 3.11 -26.92 5.71
CA PHE A 561 1.72 -26.46 5.67
C PHE A 561 0.79 -27.57 5.17
N GLU A 562 -0.49 -27.43 5.48
CA GLU A 562 -1.61 -28.19 4.94
C GLU A 562 -2.61 -27.19 4.36
N THR A 563 -3.16 -27.46 3.17
CA THR A 563 -3.96 -26.47 2.42
C THR A 563 -5.33 -26.16 3.04
N GLY A 564 -5.79 -27.00 3.97
CA GLY A 564 -7.07 -26.86 4.64
C GLY A 564 -8.23 -26.73 3.66
N CYS A 565 -8.98 -25.61 3.75
CA CYS A 565 -10.11 -25.34 2.86
C CYS A 565 -9.72 -24.76 1.49
N TYR A 566 -8.44 -24.41 1.25
CA TYR A 566 -8.01 -23.99 -0.08
C TYR A 566 -7.98 -25.22 -1.03
N PRO A 567 -8.47 -25.07 -2.28
CA PRO A 567 -8.54 -26.19 -3.21
C PRO A 567 -7.17 -26.64 -3.74
N HIS A 568 -6.12 -25.85 -3.55
CA HIS A 568 -4.73 -26.13 -3.91
C HIS A 568 -3.79 -25.29 -3.02
N GLU A 569 -2.48 -25.54 -3.12
CA GLU A 569 -1.44 -24.67 -2.56
C GLU A 569 -1.55 -23.28 -3.16
N ILE A 570 -1.61 -22.26 -2.30
CA ILE A 570 -1.66 -20.85 -2.70
C ILE A 570 -0.25 -20.23 -2.64
N HIS A 571 -0.02 -19.13 -3.34
CA HIS A 571 1.31 -18.54 -3.47
C HIS A 571 1.97 -18.18 -2.13
N GLU A 572 1.20 -17.77 -1.12
CA GLU A 572 1.71 -17.41 0.20
C GLU A 572 2.29 -18.61 0.96
N MET A 573 1.76 -19.81 0.72
CA MET A 573 2.35 -21.06 1.23
C MET A 573 3.69 -21.34 0.55
N THR A 574 3.73 -21.22 -0.78
CA THR A 574 4.94 -21.39 -1.59
C THR A 574 6.04 -20.41 -1.15
N GLU A 575 5.68 -19.16 -0.92
CA GLU A 575 6.59 -18.09 -0.50
C GLU A 575 7.15 -18.31 0.90
N MET A 576 6.31 -18.73 1.86
CA MET A 576 6.78 -19.16 3.19
C MET A 576 7.76 -20.33 3.07
N ALA A 577 7.44 -21.33 2.24
CA ALA A 577 8.26 -22.52 2.06
C ALA A 577 9.59 -22.26 1.35
N ALA A 578 9.68 -21.20 0.56
CA ALA A 578 10.88 -20.82 -0.19
C ALA A 578 11.99 -20.21 0.67
N VAL A 579 11.71 -19.84 1.92
CA VAL A 579 12.65 -19.13 2.81
C VAL A 579 12.88 -19.84 4.13
N LEU A 580 14.04 -19.60 4.77
CA LEU A 580 14.47 -20.28 5.99
C LEU A 580 14.08 -19.52 7.27
N PHE A 581 12.78 -19.28 7.44
CA PHE A 581 12.17 -18.61 8.60
C PHE A 581 11.09 -19.46 9.30
N GLY A 582 11.03 -20.75 8.98
CA GLY A 582 10.09 -21.69 9.57
C GLY A 582 8.64 -21.31 9.34
N GLN A 583 7.85 -21.19 10.39
CA GLN A 583 6.43 -20.81 10.28
C GLN A 583 6.21 -19.28 10.18
N TYR A 584 7.28 -18.47 10.25
CA TYR A 584 7.23 -17.03 10.05
C TYR A 584 7.13 -16.68 8.56
N ALA A 585 5.88 -16.67 8.07
CA ALA A 585 5.50 -16.32 6.70
C ALA A 585 5.57 -14.80 6.48
N HIS A 586 6.77 -14.21 6.47
CA HIS A 586 6.94 -12.77 6.29
C HIS A 586 6.33 -12.22 4.99
N CYS A 587 6.08 -13.08 4.01
CA CYS A 587 5.39 -12.78 2.76
C CYS A 587 3.95 -12.28 2.94
N ASN A 588 3.34 -12.38 4.14
CA ASN A 588 1.96 -11.95 4.39
C ASN A 588 1.82 -11.25 5.78
N GLU A 589 0.81 -10.40 5.91
CA GLU A 589 0.53 -9.42 6.96
C GLU A 589 0.32 -9.97 8.38
N PRO A 590 -0.34 -11.13 8.63
CA PRO A 590 -0.67 -11.60 9.97
C PRO A 590 0.53 -11.74 10.90
N VAL A 591 1.74 -11.89 10.34
CA VAL A 591 2.97 -12.06 11.12
C VAL A 591 3.86 -10.81 11.16
N HIS A 592 3.52 -9.72 10.47
CA HIS A 592 4.39 -8.54 10.36
C HIS A 592 4.82 -7.96 11.72
N HIS A 593 3.99 -8.06 12.76
CA HIS A 593 4.31 -7.58 14.11
C HIS A 593 5.06 -8.58 15.00
N VAL A 594 5.09 -9.86 14.64
CA VAL A 594 5.43 -10.97 15.56
C VAL A 594 6.84 -10.86 16.11
N LEU A 595 7.82 -10.47 15.29
CA LEU A 595 9.22 -10.36 15.74
C LEU A 595 9.41 -9.28 16.82
N TYR A 596 8.54 -8.26 16.86
CA TYR A 596 8.57 -7.23 17.88
C TYR A 596 7.98 -7.69 19.22
N LEU A 597 7.23 -8.81 19.25
CA LEU A 597 6.73 -9.39 20.49
C LEU A 597 7.85 -9.99 21.36
N PHE A 598 9.01 -10.34 20.79
CA PHE A 598 10.20 -10.64 21.60
C PHE A 598 10.58 -9.46 22.49
N THR A 599 10.51 -8.22 21.98
CA THR A 599 10.78 -7.01 22.77
C THR A 599 9.76 -6.85 23.89
N SER A 600 8.47 -7.11 23.62
CA SER A 600 7.42 -7.13 24.65
C SER A 600 7.64 -8.20 25.72
N ALA A 601 8.28 -9.31 25.37
CA ALA A 601 8.69 -10.37 26.30
C ALA A 601 10.09 -10.16 26.92
N GLY A 602 10.66 -8.95 26.82
CA GLY A 602 11.94 -8.61 27.44
C GLY A 602 13.17 -9.14 26.71
N ARG A 603 13.06 -9.47 25.41
CA ARG A 603 14.15 -9.96 24.56
C ARG A 603 14.36 -9.10 23.31
N PRO A 604 14.68 -7.81 23.45
CA PRO A 604 14.94 -6.93 22.31
C PRO A 604 16.10 -7.40 21.44
N ASP A 605 17.07 -8.14 21.98
CA ASP A 605 18.16 -8.75 21.21
C ASP A 605 17.63 -9.74 20.15
N ARG A 606 16.57 -10.50 20.47
CA ARG A 606 15.94 -11.43 19.53
C ARG A 606 15.17 -10.69 18.43
N THR A 607 14.41 -9.65 18.79
CA THR A 607 13.79 -8.77 17.79
C THR A 607 14.84 -8.22 16.82
N GLN A 608 15.92 -7.63 17.35
CA GLN A 608 16.97 -7.01 16.54
C GLN A 608 17.68 -8.02 15.62
N HIS A 609 17.94 -9.23 16.10
CA HIS A 609 18.50 -10.31 15.29
C HIS A 609 17.59 -10.68 14.11
N TRP A 610 16.35 -11.06 14.40
CA TRP A 610 15.43 -11.59 13.39
C TRP A 610 14.95 -10.52 12.41
N VAL A 611 14.67 -9.30 12.88
CA VAL A 611 14.31 -8.18 12.00
C VAL A 611 15.48 -7.84 11.07
N ARG A 612 16.73 -7.88 11.56
CA ARG A 612 17.90 -7.68 10.70
C ARG A 612 18.00 -8.74 9.62
N ARG A 613 17.82 -10.02 9.97
CA ARG A 613 17.82 -11.12 9.00
C ARG A 613 16.74 -10.94 7.93
N VAL A 614 15.51 -10.61 8.32
CA VAL A 614 14.42 -10.34 7.37
C VAL A 614 14.78 -9.18 6.43
N VAL A 615 15.24 -8.04 6.97
CA VAL A 615 15.63 -6.86 6.19
C VAL A 615 16.75 -7.17 5.20
N ASP A 616 17.76 -7.95 5.60
CA ASP A 616 18.94 -8.22 4.78
C ASP A 616 18.76 -9.41 3.80
N GLU A 617 17.94 -10.40 4.15
CA GLU A 617 17.77 -11.64 3.36
C GLU A 617 16.55 -11.61 2.44
N LEU A 618 15.47 -10.91 2.82
CA LEU A 618 14.18 -11.01 2.13
C LEU A 618 13.83 -9.80 1.25
N TYR A 619 14.50 -8.66 1.44
CA TYR A 619 14.26 -7.44 0.66
C TYR A 619 15.44 -7.15 -0.25
N THR A 620 15.15 -7.00 -1.54
CA THR A 620 16.17 -6.65 -2.53
C THR A 620 15.69 -5.46 -3.35
N PRO A 621 16.59 -4.79 -4.09
CA PRO A 621 16.17 -3.77 -5.04
C PRO A 621 15.10 -4.28 -6.02
N GLU A 622 15.10 -5.57 -6.37
CA GLU A 622 14.24 -6.11 -7.43
C GLU A 622 12.99 -6.81 -6.90
N HIS A 623 12.97 -7.30 -5.66
CA HIS A 623 11.91 -8.17 -5.12
C HIS A 623 11.49 -7.81 -3.70
N PHE A 624 10.21 -8.01 -3.42
CA PHE A 624 9.61 -8.17 -2.10
C PHE A 624 9.48 -9.66 -1.73
N PRO A 625 9.32 -10.00 -0.44
CA PRO A 625 9.19 -11.38 0.03
C PRO A 625 7.88 -12.10 -0.35
N GLY A 626 6.86 -11.35 -0.72
CA GLY A 626 5.52 -11.79 -1.12
C GLY A 626 4.83 -10.61 -1.77
N ASP A 627 3.51 -10.53 -1.70
CA ASP A 627 2.76 -9.36 -2.18
C ASP A 627 3.20 -8.06 -1.48
N GLU A 628 3.12 -6.94 -2.21
CA GLU A 628 3.52 -5.64 -1.68
C GLU A 628 2.39 -4.95 -0.90
N ASP A 629 1.14 -5.30 -1.25
CA ASP A 629 -0.12 -4.90 -0.61
C ASP A 629 -0.22 -3.42 -0.29
N ASN A 630 -0.21 -2.62 -1.35
CA ASN A 630 -0.57 -1.21 -1.34
C ASN A 630 0.27 -0.36 -0.39
N GLY A 631 1.54 -0.74 -0.17
CA GLY A 631 2.43 -0.06 0.75
C GLY A 631 2.63 -0.78 2.10
N ALA A 632 1.88 -1.84 2.40
CA ALA A 632 1.97 -2.53 3.70
C ALA A 632 3.34 -3.17 3.90
N MET A 633 3.77 -4.03 2.97
CA MET A 633 5.08 -4.69 3.00
C MET A 633 6.23 -3.68 2.94
N ALA A 634 6.10 -2.66 2.09
CA ALA A 634 7.09 -1.60 1.97
C ALA A 634 7.21 -0.75 3.24
N ALA A 635 6.09 -0.41 3.90
CA ALA A 635 6.09 0.35 5.14
C ALA A 635 6.72 -0.45 6.29
N TRP A 636 6.54 -1.77 6.31
CA TRP A 636 7.24 -2.66 7.25
C TRP A 636 8.76 -2.50 7.14
N TYR A 637 9.29 -2.53 5.91
CA TYR A 637 10.72 -2.34 5.65
C TYR A 637 11.19 -0.95 6.10
N VAL A 638 10.46 0.11 5.72
CA VAL A 638 10.81 1.49 6.08
C VAL A 638 10.84 1.67 7.61
N CYS A 639 9.78 1.31 8.32
CA CYS A 639 9.71 1.42 9.78
C CYS A 639 10.80 0.61 10.49
N SER A 640 11.00 -0.65 10.06
CA SER A 640 11.99 -1.54 10.67
C SER A 640 13.43 -1.07 10.45
N THR A 641 13.75 -0.53 9.27
CA THR A 641 15.09 0.01 8.98
C THR A 641 15.37 1.34 9.69
N LEU A 642 14.33 2.11 10.03
CA LEU A 642 14.45 3.27 10.91
C LEU A 642 14.60 2.89 12.40
N GLY A 643 14.27 1.64 12.76
CA GLY A 643 14.28 1.17 14.14
C GLY A 643 13.08 1.64 14.96
N LEU A 644 11.98 2.04 14.29
CA LEU A 644 10.75 2.53 14.91
C LEU A 644 9.56 1.72 14.39
N PHE A 645 9.02 0.81 15.20
CA PHE A 645 7.93 -0.06 14.77
C PHE A 645 6.60 0.22 15.50
N PRO A 646 5.51 0.52 14.78
CA PRO A 646 4.21 0.79 15.37
C PRO A 646 3.49 -0.52 15.75
N LEU A 647 3.90 -1.16 16.84
CA LEU A 647 3.37 -2.48 17.24
C LEU A 647 1.84 -2.50 17.42
N THR A 648 1.27 -1.43 17.95
CA THR A 648 -0.15 -1.36 18.31
C THR A 648 -0.80 -0.14 17.64
N CYS A 649 -1.45 -0.33 16.50
CA CYS A 649 -2.30 0.70 15.89
C CYS A 649 -3.45 1.05 16.85
N GLY A 650 -3.60 2.33 17.21
CA GLY A 650 -4.50 2.78 18.29
C GLY A 650 -3.78 3.06 19.62
N HIS A 651 -2.45 2.97 19.64
CA HIS A 651 -1.59 3.47 20.72
C HIS A 651 -0.50 4.38 20.14
N PRO A 652 -0.33 5.62 20.63
CA PRO A 652 0.63 6.57 20.07
C PRO A 652 2.06 6.28 20.56
N GLY A 653 2.60 5.10 20.24
CA GLY A 653 3.95 4.65 20.60
C GLY A 653 4.62 3.82 19.51
N TYR A 654 5.96 3.79 19.51
CA TYR A 654 6.77 2.98 18.61
C TYR A 654 7.75 2.12 19.41
N VAL A 655 7.69 0.81 19.19
CA VAL A 655 8.65 -0.14 19.75
C VAL A 655 10.00 0.05 19.07
N LEU A 656 11.06 0.13 19.87
CA LEU A 656 12.41 0.38 19.39
C LEU A 656 13.03 -0.92 18.84
N GLY A 657 13.33 -0.91 17.54
CA GLY A 657 14.15 -1.90 16.87
C GLY A 657 15.65 -1.54 16.87
N ALA A 658 16.35 -1.93 15.81
CA ALA A 658 17.73 -1.54 15.54
C ALA A 658 17.82 -0.87 14.16
N PRO A 659 18.15 0.43 14.07
CA PRO A 659 18.27 1.11 12.79
C PRO A 659 19.29 0.46 11.86
N ARG A 660 19.03 0.53 10.55
CA ARG A 660 19.85 -0.11 9.51
C ARG A 660 20.93 0.81 8.94
N PHE A 661 20.77 2.12 9.07
CA PHE A 661 21.59 3.14 8.42
C PHE A 661 22.38 3.96 9.45
N PRO A 662 23.58 4.46 9.08
CA PRO A 662 24.35 5.37 9.92
C PRO A 662 23.53 6.57 10.41
N ARG A 663 22.74 7.16 9.51
CA ARG A 663 21.85 8.27 9.83
C ARG A 663 20.59 8.23 8.98
N ALA A 664 19.46 8.58 9.57
CA ALA A 664 18.23 8.92 8.87
C ALA A 664 17.68 10.26 9.39
N THR A 665 17.20 11.11 8.50
CA THR A 665 16.55 12.38 8.85
C THR A 665 15.13 12.35 8.33
N LEU A 666 14.16 12.44 9.24
CA LEU A 666 12.73 12.47 8.94
C LEU A 666 12.21 13.90 9.08
N ARG A 667 11.43 14.36 8.11
CA ARG A 667 10.56 15.51 8.27
C ARG A 667 9.26 15.04 8.90
N VAL A 668 9.02 15.41 10.14
CA VAL A 668 7.83 15.02 10.93
C VAL A 668 6.80 16.17 10.96
N ALA A 669 5.70 15.97 11.68
CA ALA A 669 4.61 16.94 11.84
C ALA A 669 5.13 18.36 12.15
N GLY A 670 4.52 19.39 11.56
CA GLY A 670 4.92 20.79 11.75
C GLY A 670 6.19 21.20 10.99
N GLY A 671 6.80 20.30 10.22
CA GLY A 671 8.02 20.56 9.45
C GLY A 671 9.32 20.38 10.25
N GLU A 672 9.21 19.93 11.50
CA GLU A 672 10.35 19.61 12.36
C GLU A 672 11.18 18.44 11.80
N GLN A 673 12.42 18.35 12.25
CA GLN A 673 13.32 17.26 11.85
C GLN A 673 13.63 16.35 13.03
N LEU A 674 13.36 15.06 12.84
CA LEU A 674 13.90 14.00 13.68
C LEU A 674 15.15 13.43 13.00
N VAL A 675 16.28 13.46 13.69
CA VAL A 675 17.52 12.80 13.26
C VAL A 675 17.71 11.52 14.06
N ILE A 676 17.69 10.39 13.38
CA ILE A 676 18.08 9.09 13.92
C ILE A 676 19.55 8.85 13.56
N GLU A 677 20.41 8.63 14.55
CA GLU A 677 21.85 8.48 14.34
C GLU A 677 22.38 7.23 15.06
N THR A 678 23.24 6.47 14.40
CA THR A 678 23.87 5.28 14.97
C THR A 678 25.36 5.50 15.21
N ARG A 679 25.87 4.96 16.32
CA ARG A 679 27.29 5.01 16.73
C ARG A 679 27.81 3.61 17.04
N GLY A 680 29.14 3.43 17.08
CA GLY A 680 29.76 2.14 17.43
C GLY A 680 29.90 1.14 16.27
N GLY A 681 29.58 1.57 15.04
CA GLY A 681 29.88 0.83 13.82
C GLY A 681 31.17 1.28 13.14
N ARG A 682 31.55 0.59 12.05
CA ARG A 682 32.57 1.06 11.10
C ARG A 682 31.86 1.85 9.98
N ARG A 683 32.59 2.64 9.20
CA ARG A 683 32.02 3.38 8.08
C ARG A 683 31.26 2.42 7.14
N GLY A 684 29.97 2.69 6.91
CA GLY A 684 29.10 1.88 6.06
C GLY A 684 28.60 0.57 6.68
N VAL A 685 28.95 0.25 7.93
CA VAL A 685 28.55 -0.99 8.60
C VAL A 685 27.94 -0.67 9.96
N VAL A 686 26.62 -0.83 10.06
CA VAL A 686 25.85 -0.65 11.29
C VAL A 686 25.67 -2.02 11.97
N PRO A 687 26.24 -2.24 13.18
CA PRO A 687 26.04 -3.48 13.92
C PRO A 687 24.56 -3.79 14.16
N PRO A 688 24.19 -5.08 14.29
CA PRO A 688 22.79 -5.48 14.34
C PRO A 688 22.09 -5.14 15.66
N TYR A 689 22.84 -4.89 16.74
CA TYR A 689 22.26 -4.72 18.07
C TYR A 689 22.42 -3.31 18.64
N VAL A 690 21.49 -2.92 19.50
CA VAL A 690 21.53 -1.64 20.24
C VAL A 690 21.92 -1.90 21.69
N ALA A 691 23.05 -1.33 22.11
CA ALA A 691 23.47 -1.32 23.52
C ALA A 691 22.76 -0.24 24.34
N ARG A 692 22.57 0.97 23.79
CA ARG A 692 21.91 2.10 24.46
C ARG A 692 21.18 2.98 23.45
N ALA A 693 20.10 3.62 23.90
CA ALA A 693 19.40 4.66 23.15
C ALA A 693 19.30 5.93 23.98
N ALA A 694 19.36 7.09 23.33
CA ALA A 694 19.18 8.39 23.95
C ALA A 694 18.29 9.29 23.09
N VAL A 695 17.44 10.08 23.75
CA VAL A 695 16.62 11.10 23.09
C VAL A 695 17.09 12.46 23.52
N ASN A 696 17.46 13.32 22.57
CA ASN A 696 17.97 14.67 22.81
C ASN A 696 19.11 14.68 23.86
N GLY A 697 20.02 13.71 23.76
CA GLY A 697 21.17 13.55 24.66
C GLY A 697 20.87 12.92 26.03
N ARG A 698 19.61 12.61 26.36
CA ARG A 698 19.21 11.96 27.62
C ARG A 698 18.99 10.47 27.40
N SER A 699 19.50 9.64 28.32
CA SER A 699 19.30 8.19 28.26
C SER A 699 17.81 7.84 28.21
N HIS A 700 17.43 6.94 27.31
CA HIS A 700 16.06 6.44 27.18
C HIS A 700 15.91 5.08 27.88
N ASP A 701 15.05 5.01 28.88
CA ASP A 701 14.90 3.87 29.81
C ASP A 701 13.70 2.96 29.49
N SER A 702 13.21 3.05 28.26
CA SER A 702 12.06 2.31 27.74
C SER A 702 12.39 1.60 26.43
N LEU A 703 11.70 0.50 26.16
CA LEU A 703 11.75 -0.22 24.89
C LEU A 703 10.77 0.34 23.85
N GLU A 704 9.98 1.33 24.24
CA GLU A 704 9.07 2.09 23.39
C GLU A 704 9.34 3.59 23.51
N ILE A 705 9.12 4.34 22.45
CA ILE A 705 9.15 5.81 22.42
C ILE A 705 7.76 6.37 22.06
N PRO A 706 7.21 7.33 22.82
CA PRO A 706 5.93 7.96 22.50
C PRO A 706 5.96 8.77 21.20
N HIS A 707 4.87 8.73 20.43
CA HIS A 707 4.73 9.48 19.18
C HIS A 707 5.01 10.97 19.36
N ALA A 708 4.46 11.60 20.40
CA ALA A 708 4.65 13.03 20.66
C ALA A 708 6.12 13.43 20.82
N GLN A 709 6.96 12.53 21.35
CA GLN A 709 8.40 12.79 21.50
C GLN A 709 9.13 12.74 20.16
N ILE A 710 8.65 11.92 19.21
CA ILE A 710 9.20 11.81 17.86
C ILE A 710 8.70 12.98 16.99
N ALA A 711 7.40 13.29 17.08
CA ALA A 711 6.75 14.34 16.32
C ALA A 711 7.27 15.75 16.68
N ALA A 712 7.81 15.93 17.88
CA ALA A 712 8.50 17.16 18.28
C ALA A 712 9.89 17.34 17.63
N GLY A 713 10.36 16.38 16.83
CA GLY A 713 11.69 16.39 16.22
C GLY A 713 12.83 16.15 17.21
N GLY A 714 14.02 16.62 16.86
CA GLY A 714 15.24 16.48 17.66
C GLY A 714 16.08 15.29 17.24
N ARG A 715 16.68 14.58 18.20
CA ARG A 715 17.66 13.52 17.97
C ARG A 715 17.34 12.24 18.72
N LEU A 716 17.43 11.11 18.04
CA LEU A 716 17.40 9.76 18.60
C LEU A 716 18.74 9.07 18.28
N ASP A 717 19.61 9.00 19.28
CA ASP A 717 20.95 8.45 19.15
C ASP A 717 20.98 6.99 19.64
N PHE A 718 21.46 6.07 18.79
CA PHE A 718 21.62 4.65 19.10
C PHE A 718 23.10 4.27 19.19
N GLN A 719 23.53 3.78 20.34
CA GLN A 719 24.83 3.13 20.48
C GLN A 719 24.71 1.67 20.08
N MET A 720 25.24 1.33 18.90
CA MET A 720 25.20 -0.02 18.34
C MET A 720 26.33 -0.90 18.91
N THR A 721 26.15 -2.21 18.84
CA THR A 721 27.12 -3.23 19.26
C THR A 721 26.93 -4.54 18.48
N THR A 722 27.98 -5.36 18.44
CA THR A 722 27.92 -6.76 17.96
C THR A 722 27.63 -7.75 19.09
N ASP A 723 27.65 -7.30 20.34
CA ASP A 723 27.41 -8.12 21.52
C ASP A 723 25.91 -8.25 21.82
N ALA A 724 25.34 -9.41 21.48
CA ALA A 724 23.94 -9.72 21.73
C ALA A 724 23.60 -9.80 23.24
N LEU A 725 24.56 -10.19 24.10
CA LEU A 725 24.33 -10.27 25.55
C LEU A 725 24.14 -8.87 26.13
N ARG A 726 24.96 -7.91 25.71
CA ARG A 726 24.81 -6.51 26.08
C ARG A 726 23.48 -5.92 25.61
N ALA A 727 23.02 -6.31 24.42
CA ALA A 727 21.70 -5.89 23.93
C ALA A 727 20.55 -6.52 24.72
N ALA A 728 20.71 -7.78 25.16
CA ALA A 728 19.72 -8.49 25.97
C ALA A 728 19.52 -7.83 27.36
N GLU A 729 20.52 -7.15 27.91
CA GLU A 729 20.39 -6.38 29.18
C GLU A 729 19.30 -5.31 29.10
N ARG A 730 19.04 -4.75 27.90
CA ARG A 730 17.94 -3.79 27.69
C ARG A 730 16.56 -4.40 27.94
N GLY A 731 16.43 -5.72 27.98
CA GLY A 731 15.19 -6.41 28.37
C GLY A 731 14.69 -6.08 29.78
N ARG A 732 15.54 -5.46 30.62
CA ARG A 732 15.19 -4.97 31.97
C ARG A 732 14.56 -3.57 31.98
N LEU A 733 14.56 -2.87 30.84
CA LEU A 733 13.94 -1.56 30.70
C LEU A 733 12.41 -1.68 30.72
N ARG A 734 11.72 -0.53 30.81
CA ARG A 734 10.26 -0.50 30.74
C ARG A 734 9.78 -1.12 29.42
N LYS A 735 8.92 -2.14 29.53
CA LYS A 735 8.33 -2.84 28.39
C LYS A 735 7.39 -1.92 27.59
N PRO A 736 7.15 -2.22 26.30
CA PRO A 736 6.13 -1.56 25.50
C PRO A 736 4.73 -1.65 26.12
N PHE A 737 3.82 -0.81 25.61
CA PHE A 737 2.42 -0.80 26.02
C PHE A 737 1.74 -2.17 25.91
N SER A 738 0.80 -2.42 26.83
CA SER A 738 -0.17 -3.51 26.76
C SER A 738 -1.44 -3.10 27.48
N ALA A 739 -2.61 -3.37 26.88
CA ALA A 739 -3.90 -2.96 27.43
C ALA A 739 -4.14 -3.49 28.86
N SER A 740 -3.83 -4.76 29.13
CA SER A 740 -4.05 -5.37 30.46
C SER A 740 -3.20 -4.80 31.59
N THR A 741 -2.04 -4.22 31.30
CA THR A 741 -1.16 -3.58 32.30
C THR A 741 -1.37 -2.08 32.39
N ALA A 742 -2.07 -1.46 31.43
CA ALA A 742 -2.40 -0.05 31.45
C ALA A 742 -3.69 0.26 32.23
N MET A 743 -4.54 -0.75 32.42
CA MET A 743 -5.79 -0.67 33.19
C MET A 743 -5.62 -1.07 34.67
N SER A 744 -4.43 -1.54 35.07
CA SER A 744 -4.04 -1.84 36.45
C SER A 744 -3.24 -0.69 37.04
#